data_AF-A0AAE7AQ44-F1
#
_entry.id   AF-A0AAE7AQ44-F1
#
_cell.length_a   1.000
_cell.length_b   1.000
_cell.length_c   1.000
_cell.angle_alpha   90.00
_cell.angle_beta   90.00
_cell.angle_gamma   90.00
#
_symmetry.space_group_name_H-M   'P 1'
#
loop_
_entity.id
_entity.type
_entity.pdbx_description
1 polymer ?
#
loop_
_entity_poly.entity_id
_entity_poly.type
_entity_poly.pdbx_seq_one_letter_code
_entity_poly.pdbx_strand_id
1 'polypeptide(L)'
;MQPKVPATSSNSEKKNNLALLESINLDFIPYACHYDEETILTKQGELLKIIKLEDYSSVNNYSDLRTEIRKSISKNIQSLYFTVWIHTVRKRNKLSLQWNKTADFSDQLHSTWFNKLVDSKLQYINELYIVVLLSDFGKHINNAFFFGRIKNRHKLFLQKNHQELQKITDLIQKDLEPFGAKKLSLRSSEGKIYSQMMEFLHYIITLTHKDYPICERDLSQHVKNLKVAFGFNKFQTSFEGQQKFGSIFCIKEYREIPLENIDRCLQLDSELIITEIIIFTSNNKAVKEFKKQINILQISEDNSLLQNSGINEIIELEKISAMDFCQQKIIVTIFADDKNRLAKNISDLSSVMSLIGLMMFRTDLHMENHFWAQLPGNFAFVTQPKNILEKYACSFAMLHDFTSGTLKGGRWKEAVTVFFSKKGSPYFFNFHGKKNNGHTTILGAPNSGRTSLINFLLSESRKFNPRIVILDNTGKSIIFTKAVSGQYYIIDPKYKDKSLKFNPLNIEDSASNRNMLVELIKRMVADASLVDVEEKTKKIVDSIFAIPRESRSISQISEVLLLLGGKISKWCGDGEFAYLFQDGDESDIDWETKIISLNTANLTKQKECMSVILYYFLYSFEAKCDGSPAILVLDEAWEISNIFPTEGEFDNWMQRMTKLNVVVILSTENLNLAFASKFTQYLDKHVDTRILMPNINANRLYMKAFSLSKEELNVILQTPTQEGLFLIKQYKGLVTLNLDLKNMKEIHVLSANKETIKYMYEAMKEKGEKVSKWLPVFYEKCKA
;
A
#
# COMPACT_ATOMS: atom_id res chain seq x y z
N MET A 1 38.33 16.22 -36.58
CA MET A 1 39.22 15.40 -35.75
C MET A 1 38.47 14.11 -35.42
N GLN A 2 39.05 12.94 -35.69
CA GLN A 2 38.50 11.66 -35.25
C GLN A 2 38.21 11.72 -33.74
N PRO A 3 37.13 11.08 -33.25
CA PRO A 3 36.93 10.96 -31.81
C PRO A 3 38.09 10.15 -31.26
N LYS A 4 38.96 10.79 -30.49
CA LYS A 4 39.85 10.06 -29.59
C LYS A 4 38.93 9.39 -28.58
N VAL A 5 38.68 8.11 -28.78
CA VAL A 5 38.32 7.19 -27.70
C VAL A 5 39.31 7.49 -26.57
N PRO A 6 38.86 7.74 -25.33
CA PRO A 6 39.78 7.80 -24.20
C PRO A 6 40.52 6.47 -24.20
N ALA A 7 41.81 6.49 -24.51
CA ALA A 7 42.61 5.28 -24.49
C ALA A 7 42.54 4.74 -23.06
N THR A 8 41.89 3.60 -22.87
CA THR A 8 42.12 2.79 -21.69
C THR A 8 43.61 2.49 -21.69
N SER A 9 44.33 3.00 -20.71
CA SER A 9 45.77 2.81 -20.60
C SER A 9 46.05 1.32 -20.46
N SER A 10 46.38 0.66 -21.58
CA SER A 10 46.99 -0.65 -21.60
C SER A 10 48.45 -0.50 -21.17
N ASN A 11 48.69 -0.32 -19.87
CA ASN A 11 49.99 -0.57 -19.29
C ASN A 11 49.97 -1.92 -18.58
N SER A 12 50.89 -2.75 -19.06
CA SER A 12 51.16 -4.14 -18.74
C SER A 12 51.57 -4.39 -17.28
N GLU A 13 51.33 -5.64 -16.86
CA GLU A 13 51.87 -6.32 -15.67
C GLU A 13 51.27 -5.97 -14.28
N LYS A 14 50.01 -6.36 -14.05
CA LYS A 14 49.52 -6.65 -12.68
C LYS A 14 49.70 -8.14 -12.38
N LYS A 15 50.92 -8.55 -12.02
CA LYS A 15 51.25 -9.89 -11.51
C LYS A 15 50.90 -10.11 -10.02
N ASN A 16 50.19 -9.16 -9.39
CA ASN A 16 49.59 -9.30 -8.06
C ASN A 16 48.10 -8.96 -8.13
N ASN A 17 47.24 -9.93 -7.80
CA ASN A 17 45.78 -9.94 -7.91
C ASN A 17 45.03 -8.98 -6.93
N LEU A 18 45.54 -7.78 -6.67
CA LEU A 18 44.88 -6.79 -5.82
C LEU A 18 44.53 -5.55 -6.66
N ALA A 19 43.26 -5.44 -7.05
CA ALA A 19 42.72 -4.21 -7.61
C ALA A 19 42.76 -3.12 -6.52
N LEU A 20 43.41 -1.99 -6.82
CA LEU A 20 43.55 -0.85 -5.91
C LEU A 20 42.37 0.11 -6.11
N LEU A 21 41.92 0.72 -5.01
CA LEU A 21 40.90 1.77 -5.05
C LEU A 21 41.51 3.05 -5.62
N GLU A 22 41.07 3.42 -6.82
CA GLU A 22 41.54 4.60 -7.54
C GLU A 22 40.42 5.65 -7.61
N SER A 23 40.78 6.93 -7.65
CA SER A 23 39.82 8.01 -7.90
C SER A 23 39.27 7.89 -9.32
N ILE A 24 37.96 8.10 -9.47
CA ILE A 24 37.32 8.01 -10.79
C ILE A 24 37.77 9.14 -11.72
N ASN A 25 37.80 8.86 -13.01
CA ASN A 25 37.90 9.92 -14.01
C ASN A 25 36.53 10.62 -14.14
N LEU A 26 36.49 11.92 -13.80
CA LEU A 26 35.25 12.71 -13.84
C LEU A 26 34.69 12.88 -15.26
N ASP A 27 35.49 12.67 -16.30
CA ASP A 27 35.03 12.66 -17.70
C ASP A 27 34.13 11.46 -18.00
N PHE A 28 34.14 10.43 -17.16
CA PHE A 28 33.22 9.29 -17.28
C PHE A 28 31.81 9.61 -16.77
N ILE A 29 31.63 10.74 -16.09
CA ILE A 29 30.32 11.25 -15.68
C ILE A 29 29.82 12.23 -16.76
N PRO A 30 28.71 11.93 -17.46
CA PRO A 30 28.29 12.71 -18.62
C PRO A 30 27.54 14.00 -18.24
N TYR A 31 27.20 14.23 -16.96
CA TYR A 31 26.35 15.36 -16.56
C TYR A 31 27.15 16.64 -16.34
N ALA A 32 26.72 17.74 -16.98
CA ALA A 32 27.37 19.05 -16.87
C ALA A 32 26.66 19.94 -15.84
N CYS A 33 25.39 20.26 -16.06
CA CYS A 33 24.59 21.14 -15.19
C CYS A 33 23.09 20.89 -15.33
N HIS A 34 22.31 21.48 -14.42
CA HIS A 34 20.87 21.64 -14.61
C HIS A 34 20.59 22.62 -15.74
N TYR A 35 19.75 22.23 -16.70
CA TYR A 35 19.22 23.16 -17.71
C TYR A 35 18.02 23.94 -17.15
N ASP A 36 17.17 23.25 -16.37
CA ASP A 36 16.08 23.82 -15.57
C ASP A 36 15.82 22.95 -14.32
N GLU A 37 14.67 23.13 -13.67
CA GLU A 37 14.30 22.40 -12.45
C GLU A 37 14.11 20.88 -12.64
N GLU A 38 13.89 20.41 -13.87
CA GLU A 38 13.53 19.02 -14.19
C GLU A 38 14.46 18.36 -15.22
N THR A 39 15.41 19.10 -15.79
CA THR A 39 16.21 18.69 -16.95
C THR A 39 17.69 18.84 -16.69
N ILE A 40 18.47 17.81 -17.06
CA ILE A 40 19.93 17.82 -17.02
C ILE A 40 20.49 17.99 -18.44
N LEU A 41 21.52 18.83 -18.56
CA LEU A 41 22.36 18.97 -19.75
C LEU A 41 23.61 18.11 -19.60
N THR A 42 23.90 17.26 -20.60
CA THR A 42 25.14 16.47 -20.64
C THR A 42 26.31 17.27 -21.21
N LYS A 43 27.55 16.82 -20.95
CA LYS A 43 28.79 17.39 -21.49
C LYS A 43 28.86 17.29 -23.02
N GLN A 44 28.09 16.37 -23.60
CA GLN A 44 27.95 16.15 -25.04
C GLN A 44 26.82 16.99 -25.66
N GLY A 45 26.07 17.75 -24.86
CA GLY A 45 25.00 18.63 -25.33
C GLY A 45 23.63 17.95 -25.48
N GLU A 46 23.45 16.79 -24.86
CA GLU A 46 22.16 16.09 -24.82
C GLU A 46 21.33 16.58 -23.64
N LEU A 47 20.01 16.42 -23.73
CA LEU A 47 19.09 16.74 -22.65
C LEU A 47 18.41 15.46 -22.17
N LEU A 48 18.29 15.31 -20.85
CA LEU A 48 17.56 14.20 -20.24
C LEU A 48 16.61 14.69 -19.14
N LYS A 49 15.50 13.97 -18.99
CA LYS A 49 14.56 14.09 -17.87
C LYS A 49 14.32 12.69 -17.28
N ILE A 50 13.97 12.64 -16.00
CA ILE A 50 13.81 11.38 -15.25
C ILE A 50 12.41 11.30 -14.66
N ILE A 51 11.71 10.22 -14.96
CA ILE A 51 10.38 9.90 -14.40
C ILE A 51 10.56 8.77 -13.40
N LYS A 52 10.16 8.99 -12.15
CA LYS A 52 10.10 7.97 -11.09
C LYS A 52 8.67 7.44 -10.98
N LEU A 53 8.54 6.14 -10.75
CA LEU A 53 7.28 5.46 -10.45
C LEU A 53 7.26 5.01 -8.98
N GLU A 54 6.12 5.16 -8.31
CA GLU A 54 5.96 4.91 -6.86
C GLU A 54 4.94 3.80 -6.53
N ASP A 55 4.63 2.95 -7.50
CA ASP A 55 3.70 1.80 -7.41
C ASP A 55 2.32 2.15 -6.84
N TYR A 56 1.64 3.14 -7.43
CA TYR A 56 0.32 3.55 -6.96
C TYR A 56 -0.87 2.78 -7.57
N SER A 57 -0.68 1.82 -8.49
CA SER A 57 -1.78 1.37 -9.36
C SER A 57 -2.49 0.08 -8.94
N SER A 58 -3.82 0.14 -9.00
CA SER A 58 -4.77 -0.98 -9.10
C SER A 58 -6.05 -0.44 -9.77
N VAL A 59 -5.89 0.23 -10.91
CA VAL A 59 -7.00 0.86 -11.65
C VAL A 59 -7.66 -0.17 -12.58
N ASN A 60 -8.99 -0.15 -12.66
CA ASN A 60 -9.78 -1.18 -13.34
C ASN A 60 -9.58 -1.29 -14.87
N ASN A 61 -8.92 -0.32 -15.51
CA ASN A 61 -8.83 -0.17 -16.98
C ASN A 61 -7.41 -0.29 -17.56
N TYR A 62 -6.38 -0.43 -16.73
CA TYR A 62 -4.99 -0.52 -17.19
C TYR A 62 -4.51 -1.98 -17.12
N SER A 63 -3.64 -2.37 -18.05
CA SER A 63 -2.88 -3.62 -17.92
C SER A 63 -1.77 -3.49 -16.86
N ASP A 64 -0.93 -4.51 -16.70
CA ASP A 64 0.21 -4.46 -15.78
C ASP A 64 1.18 -3.31 -16.12
N LEU A 65 1.99 -2.89 -15.13
CA LEU A 65 2.90 -1.75 -15.25
C LEU A 65 3.84 -1.88 -16.45
N ARG A 66 4.40 -3.06 -16.68
CA ARG A 66 5.34 -3.30 -17.79
C ARG A 66 4.66 -3.08 -19.14
N THR A 67 3.46 -3.61 -19.30
CA THR A 67 2.68 -3.44 -20.53
C THR A 67 2.31 -1.97 -20.78
N GLU A 68 1.92 -1.23 -19.75
CA GLU A 68 1.62 0.20 -19.90
C GLU A 68 2.86 1.06 -20.19
N ILE A 69 4.03 0.73 -19.61
CA ILE A 69 5.30 1.37 -19.95
C ILE A 69 5.65 1.13 -21.43
N ARG A 70 5.56 -0.13 -21.90
CA ARG A 70 5.80 -0.48 -23.31
C ARG A 70 4.89 0.31 -24.23
N LYS A 71 3.57 0.28 -23.97
CA LYS A 71 2.58 1.04 -24.76
C LYS A 71 2.89 2.54 -24.78
N SER A 72 3.22 3.12 -23.61
CA SER A 72 3.51 4.55 -23.51
C SER A 72 4.77 4.94 -24.29
N ILE A 73 5.83 4.14 -24.20
CA ILE A 73 7.08 4.38 -24.94
C ILE A 73 6.82 4.27 -26.45
N SER A 74 6.23 3.17 -26.92
CA SER A 74 5.98 2.94 -28.35
C SER A 74 5.03 3.97 -28.98
N LYS A 75 4.02 4.41 -28.22
CA LYS A 75 3.06 5.41 -28.67
C LYS A 75 3.68 6.81 -28.77
N ASN A 76 4.51 7.20 -27.80
CA ASN A 76 4.96 8.59 -27.65
C ASN A 76 6.34 8.86 -28.28
N ILE A 77 7.19 7.84 -28.43
CA ILE A 77 8.54 7.98 -29.01
C ILE A 77 8.55 7.45 -30.45
N GLN A 78 8.52 8.37 -31.42
CA GLN A 78 8.53 8.05 -32.85
C GLN A 78 9.76 8.62 -33.59
N SER A 79 10.84 8.88 -32.85
CA SER A 79 12.05 9.53 -33.37
C SER A 79 13.30 8.75 -32.94
N LEU A 80 14.24 8.56 -33.87
CA LEU A 80 15.51 7.84 -33.64
C LEU A 80 16.50 8.62 -32.75
N TYR A 81 16.20 9.89 -32.47
CA TYR A 81 17.04 10.74 -31.63
C TYR A 81 16.79 10.50 -30.13
N PHE A 82 15.73 9.79 -29.76
CA PHE A 82 15.48 9.42 -28.38
C PHE A 82 16.23 8.14 -28.01
N THR A 83 16.68 8.08 -26.77
CA THR A 83 17.15 6.85 -26.12
C THR A 83 16.53 6.79 -24.74
N VAL A 84 16.11 5.59 -24.33
CA VAL A 84 15.48 5.36 -23.03
C VAL A 84 16.38 4.46 -22.18
N TRP A 85 16.65 4.90 -20.95
CA TRP A 85 17.18 4.02 -19.91
C TRP A 85 16.07 3.70 -18.93
N ILE A 86 15.91 2.43 -18.61
CA ILE A 86 15.02 1.96 -17.55
C ILE A 86 15.88 1.37 -16.44
N HIS A 87 15.71 1.89 -15.23
CA HIS A 87 16.40 1.40 -14.05
C HIS A 87 15.40 0.85 -13.04
N THR A 88 15.46 -0.46 -12.83
CA THR A 88 14.76 -1.13 -11.74
C THR A 88 15.75 -1.28 -10.58
N VAL A 89 15.53 -0.51 -9.53
CA VAL A 89 16.43 -0.36 -8.39
C VAL A 89 15.81 -1.02 -7.17
N ARG A 90 16.42 -2.09 -6.68
CA ARG A 90 16.13 -2.68 -5.38
C ARG A 90 17.16 -2.23 -4.37
N LYS A 91 16.72 -1.54 -3.34
CA LYS A 91 17.61 -0.97 -2.31
C LYS A 91 17.14 -1.32 -0.93
N ARG A 92 18.07 -1.37 0.02
CA ARG A 92 17.70 -1.56 1.41
C ARG A 92 17.00 -0.31 1.93
N ASN A 93 15.78 -0.43 2.43
CA ASN A 93 15.07 0.66 3.08
C ASN A 93 14.57 0.20 4.45
N LYS A 94 14.78 1.01 5.49
CA LYS A 94 14.15 0.78 6.78
C LYS A 94 12.70 1.21 6.62
N LEU A 95 11.77 0.27 6.51
CA LEU A 95 10.37 0.63 6.64
C LEU A 95 10.17 1.26 8.03
N SER A 96 9.74 2.52 8.07
CA SER A 96 9.26 3.17 9.29
C SER A 96 7.83 3.59 9.06
N LEU A 97 6.88 2.94 9.73
CA LEU A 97 5.56 3.52 9.92
C LEU A 97 5.68 4.54 11.05
N GLN A 98 5.10 5.72 10.88
CA GLN A 98 5.03 6.68 11.98
C GLN A 98 4.15 6.10 13.08
N TRP A 99 4.65 6.10 14.32
CA TRP A 99 3.88 5.68 15.49
C TRP A 99 3.80 6.82 16.50
N ASN A 100 2.57 7.27 16.77
CA ASN A 100 2.29 8.22 17.82
C ASN A 100 1.99 7.44 19.10
N LYS A 101 2.81 7.63 20.14
CA LYS A 101 2.67 6.90 21.41
C LYS A 101 1.31 7.13 22.04
N THR A 102 0.72 6.05 22.55
CA THR A 102 -0.62 6.04 23.16
C THR A 102 -0.58 5.93 24.69
N ALA A 103 0.56 5.53 25.26
CA ALA A 103 0.76 5.23 26.67
C ALA A 103 -0.15 4.12 27.22
N ASP A 104 -0.63 3.23 26.35
CA ASP A 104 -1.49 2.09 26.67
C ASP A 104 -0.95 0.78 26.05
N PHE A 105 -1.74 -0.29 26.11
CA PHE A 105 -1.37 -1.60 25.52
C PHE A 105 -0.95 -1.53 24.04
N SER A 106 -1.47 -0.57 23.28
CA SER A 106 -1.17 -0.47 21.85
C SER A 106 0.29 -0.17 21.55
N ASP A 107 0.98 0.60 22.40
CA ASP A 107 2.42 0.84 22.27
C ASP A 107 3.23 -0.46 22.36
N GLN A 108 2.86 -1.34 23.30
CA GLN A 108 3.51 -2.62 23.49
C GLN A 108 3.22 -3.57 22.32
N LEU A 109 1.95 -3.66 21.89
CA LEU A 109 1.56 -4.50 20.75
C LEU A 109 2.28 -4.07 19.48
N HIS A 110 2.29 -2.77 19.17
CA HIS A 110 2.94 -2.21 18.00
C HIS A 110 4.45 -2.51 18.01
N SER A 111 5.11 -2.27 19.15
CA SER A 111 6.55 -2.54 19.29
C SER A 111 6.88 -4.02 19.08
N THR A 112 6.12 -4.94 19.71
CA THR A 112 6.34 -6.39 19.56
C THR A 112 6.08 -6.84 18.13
N TRP A 113 5.01 -6.35 17.50
CA TRP A 113 4.66 -6.65 16.12
C TRP A 113 5.73 -6.13 15.15
N PHE A 114 6.07 -4.85 15.21
CA PHE A 114 6.98 -4.21 14.27
C PHE A 114 8.41 -4.76 14.37
N ASN A 115 8.91 -5.05 15.58
CA ASN A 115 10.20 -5.70 15.77
C ASN A 115 10.25 -7.08 15.09
N LYS A 116 9.19 -7.87 15.19
CA LYS A 116 9.06 -9.16 14.50
C LYS A 116 9.12 -9.02 12.96
N LEU A 117 8.64 -7.89 12.41
CA LEU A 117 8.66 -7.64 10.97
C LEU A 117 10.02 -7.14 10.44
N VAL A 118 10.74 -6.33 11.22
CA VAL A 118 12.07 -5.78 10.87
C VAL A 118 13.11 -6.89 10.73
N ASP A 119 13.00 -7.92 11.58
CA ASP A 119 13.91 -9.09 11.53
C ASP A 119 13.64 -10.00 10.33
N SER A 120 12.42 -9.99 9.76
CA SER A 120 12.01 -11.03 8.82
C SER A 120 12.04 -10.63 7.34
N LYS A 121 11.50 -9.48 6.88
CA LYS A 121 11.25 -9.29 5.42
C LYS A 121 11.14 -7.84 4.88
N LEU A 122 11.12 -6.80 5.71
CA LEU A 122 10.86 -5.41 5.28
C LEU A 122 12.09 -4.60 4.84
N GLN A 123 13.19 -5.27 4.54
CA GLN A 123 14.45 -4.57 4.32
C GLN A 123 14.58 -3.96 2.94
N TYR A 124 13.77 -4.33 1.94
CA TYR A 124 13.99 -3.91 0.56
C TYR A 124 12.75 -3.31 -0.09
N ILE A 125 12.96 -2.25 -0.87
CA ILE A 125 11.95 -1.66 -1.75
C ILE A 125 12.47 -1.70 -3.18
N ASN A 126 11.53 -1.79 -4.13
CA ASN A 126 11.82 -1.63 -5.54
C ASN A 126 11.38 -0.22 -5.96
N GLU A 127 12.22 0.45 -6.75
CA GLU A 127 11.93 1.72 -7.39
C GLU A 127 12.20 1.58 -8.89
N LEU A 128 11.42 2.27 -9.71
CA LEU A 128 11.53 2.21 -11.16
C LEU A 128 11.68 3.62 -11.71
N TYR A 129 12.71 3.80 -12.53
CA TYR A 129 13.05 5.07 -13.15
C TYR A 129 13.10 4.92 -14.66
N ILE A 130 12.45 5.84 -15.37
CA ILE A 130 12.49 5.95 -16.82
C ILE A 130 13.23 7.25 -17.13
N VAL A 131 14.41 7.14 -17.73
CA VAL A 131 15.21 8.28 -18.18
C VAL A 131 15.02 8.40 -19.69
N VAL A 132 14.43 9.51 -20.12
CA VAL A 132 14.26 9.83 -21.53
C VAL A 132 15.33 10.84 -21.89
N LEU A 133 16.16 10.48 -22.85
CA LEU A 133 17.27 11.29 -23.33
C LEU A 133 17.07 11.60 -24.81
N LEU A 134 17.27 12.86 -25.18
CA LEU A 134 17.25 13.31 -26.57
C LEU A 134 18.69 13.57 -27.04
N SER A 135 19.20 12.68 -27.88
CA SER A 135 20.52 12.71 -28.51
C SER A 135 20.37 12.86 -30.03
N ASP A 136 20.67 14.04 -30.56
CA ASP A 136 20.79 14.21 -32.02
C ASP A 136 22.20 13.75 -32.45
N PHE A 137 22.36 12.45 -32.73
CA PHE A 137 23.56 11.90 -33.37
C PHE A 137 23.63 12.37 -34.84
N GLY A 138 23.91 13.65 -35.09
CA GLY A 138 24.01 14.09 -36.49
C GLY A 138 23.94 15.57 -36.79
N LYS A 139 24.94 16.35 -36.34
CA LYS A 139 25.71 17.28 -37.19
C LYS A 139 26.78 17.96 -36.36
N HIS A 140 28.03 17.51 -36.52
CA HIS A 140 29.20 18.27 -36.13
C HIS A 140 29.05 19.72 -36.60
N ILE A 141 28.96 20.67 -35.66
CA ILE A 141 29.20 22.10 -35.95
C ILE A 141 30.71 22.25 -36.15
N ASN A 142 31.22 21.73 -37.27
CA ASN A 142 32.61 21.88 -37.71
C ASN A 142 32.81 23.23 -38.40
N ASN A 143 32.55 24.35 -37.73
CA ASN A 143 32.97 25.66 -38.25
C ASN A 143 33.30 26.63 -37.10
N ALA A 144 34.59 26.64 -36.74
CA ALA A 144 35.17 27.37 -35.62
C ALA A 144 35.39 28.88 -35.85
N PHE A 145 34.56 29.57 -36.63
CA PHE A 145 34.84 30.97 -37.02
C PHE A 145 33.73 32.02 -36.77
N PHE A 146 32.63 31.73 -36.05
CA PHE A 146 31.60 32.74 -35.75
C PHE A 146 30.95 32.60 -34.35
N PHE A 147 31.67 32.98 -33.29
CA PHE A 147 31.26 32.79 -31.88
C PHE A 147 29.89 33.39 -31.49
N GLY A 148 29.48 34.55 -32.03
CA GLY A 148 28.20 35.19 -31.66
C GLY A 148 26.96 34.53 -32.28
N ARG A 149 27.00 34.16 -33.56
CA ARG A 149 25.89 33.51 -34.27
C ARG A 149 25.73 32.04 -33.90
N ILE A 150 26.83 31.37 -33.55
CA ILE A 150 26.84 29.97 -33.11
C ILE A 150 26.21 29.83 -31.72
N LYS A 151 26.48 30.76 -30.79
CA LYS A 151 25.87 30.74 -29.44
C LYS A 151 24.34 30.86 -29.48
N ASN A 152 23.81 31.77 -30.29
CA ASN A 152 22.35 31.94 -30.43
C ASN A 152 21.69 30.74 -31.13
N ARG A 153 22.33 30.17 -32.17
CA ARG A 153 21.84 28.95 -32.83
C ARG A 153 21.86 27.75 -31.90
N HIS A 154 22.91 27.58 -31.10
CA HIS A 154 23.00 26.50 -30.13
C HIS A 154 21.96 26.66 -29.01
N LYS A 155 21.73 27.88 -28.53
CA LYS A 155 20.65 28.17 -27.57
C LYS A 155 19.27 27.83 -28.13
N LEU A 156 18.98 28.25 -29.37
CA LEU A 156 17.72 27.92 -30.05
C LEU A 156 17.56 26.41 -30.26
N PHE A 157 18.66 25.72 -30.58
CA PHE A 157 18.69 24.26 -30.71
C PHE A 157 18.36 23.56 -29.39
N LEU A 158 19.02 23.93 -28.29
CA LEU A 158 18.72 23.40 -26.96
C LEU A 158 17.28 23.71 -26.53
N GLN A 159 16.78 24.92 -26.82
CA GLN A 159 15.39 25.28 -26.54
C GLN A 159 14.40 24.39 -27.30
N LYS A 160 14.65 24.13 -28.58
CA LYS A 160 13.81 23.22 -29.39
C LYS A 160 13.84 21.80 -28.85
N ASN A 161 15.04 21.27 -28.58
CA ASN A 161 15.20 19.92 -28.03
C ASN A 161 14.55 19.80 -26.65
N HIS A 162 14.67 20.83 -25.82
CA HIS A 162 14.03 20.89 -24.53
C HIS A 162 12.50 20.85 -24.64
N GLN A 163 11.90 21.62 -25.56
CA GLN A 163 10.45 21.59 -25.81
C GLN A 163 9.98 20.22 -26.31
N GLU A 164 10.73 19.59 -27.20
CA GLU A 164 10.41 18.25 -27.72
C GLU A 164 10.50 17.18 -26.63
N LEU A 165 11.60 17.20 -25.85
CA LEU A 165 11.79 16.32 -24.70
C LEU A 165 10.67 16.51 -23.67
N GLN A 166 10.34 17.76 -23.32
CA GLN A 166 9.27 18.08 -22.39
C GLN A 166 7.93 17.51 -22.86
N LYS A 167 7.56 17.76 -24.12
CA LYS A 167 6.32 17.25 -24.70
C LYS A 167 6.21 15.73 -24.57
N ILE A 168 7.26 14.99 -24.91
CA ILE A 168 7.25 13.52 -24.81
C ILE A 168 7.18 13.06 -23.35
N THR A 169 7.97 13.66 -22.46
CA THR A 169 7.99 13.26 -21.05
C THR A 169 6.69 13.57 -20.34
N ASP A 170 6.00 14.66 -20.70
CA ASP A 170 4.69 15.01 -20.15
C ASP A 170 3.62 14.01 -20.61
N LEU A 171 3.69 13.55 -21.87
CA LEU A 171 2.80 12.49 -22.38
C LEU A 171 3.04 11.15 -21.68
N ILE A 172 4.31 10.75 -21.51
CA ILE A 172 4.67 9.51 -20.80
C ILE A 172 4.23 9.59 -19.34
N GLN A 173 4.49 10.71 -18.66
CA GLN A 173 4.05 10.90 -17.27
C GLN A 173 2.53 10.82 -17.16
N LYS A 174 1.78 11.43 -18.09
CA LYS A 174 0.32 11.38 -18.10
C LYS A 174 -0.21 9.97 -18.32
N ASP A 175 0.36 9.23 -19.27
CA ASP A 175 -0.03 7.84 -19.53
C ASP A 175 0.25 6.94 -18.31
N LEU A 176 1.29 7.25 -17.52
CA LEU A 176 1.73 6.49 -16.35
C LEU A 176 1.33 7.11 -14.98
N GLU A 177 0.55 8.19 -14.97
CA GLU A 177 0.01 8.83 -13.76
C GLU A 177 -0.70 7.83 -12.82
N PRO A 178 -1.48 6.84 -13.31
CA PRO A 178 -2.09 5.81 -12.47
C PRO A 178 -1.11 4.99 -11.63
N PHE A 179 0.14 4.88 -12.07
CA PHE A 179 1.22 4.15 -11.40
C PHE A 179 2.11 5.06 -10.55
N GLY A 180 1.73 6.33 -10.39
CA GLY A 180 2.48 7.30 -9.61
C GLY A 180 3.67 7.91 -10.31
N ALA A 181 3.60 8.05 -11.62
CA ALA A 181 4.63 8.72 -12.39
C ALA A 181 4.82 10.17 -11.94
N LYS A 182 6.04 10.50 -11.53
CA LYS A 182 6.46 11.85 -11.17
C LYS A 182 7.80 12.16 -11.83
N LYS A 183 7.91 13.32 -12.47
CA LYS A 183 9.21 13.85 -12.90
C LYS A 183 10.03 14.20 -11.65
N LEU A 184 11.28 13.77 -11.62
CA LEU A 184 12.22 14.21 -10.58
C LEU A 184 12.56 15.67 -10.81
N SER A 185 12.54 16.46 -9.74
CA SER A 185 12.77 17.90 -9.80
C SER A 185 13.70 18.37 -8.69
N LEU A 186 13.91 19.69 -8.63
CA LEU A 186 14.55 20.34 -7.50
C LEU A 186 13.57 20.45 -6.33
N ARG A 187 14.05 20.17 -5.11
CA ARG A 187 13.28 20.31 -3.86
C ARG A 187 13.95 21.31 -2.93
N SER A 188 13.16 22.18 -2.30
CA SER A 188 13.65 23.10 -1.26
C SER A 188 13.39 22.51 0.12
N SER A 189 14.43 22.43 0.96
CA SER A 189 14.34 21.99 2.35
C SER A 189 15.35 22.75 3.20
N GLU A 190 14.92 23.27 4.35
CA GLU A 190 15.81 23.95 5.32
C GLU A 190 16.68 25.07 4.71
N GLY A 191 16.15 25.80 3.72
CA GLY A 191 16.87 26.89 3.04
C GLY A 191 17.93 26.44 2.02
N LYS A 192 18.01 25.14 1.70
CA LYS A 192 18.86 24.58 0.65
C LYS A 192 18.02 23.95 -0.46
N ILE A 193 18.54 24.00 -1.68
CA ILE A 193 17.92 23.36 -2.85
C ILE A 193 18.64 22.04 -3.11
N TYR A 194 17.89 20.95 -3.16
CA TYR A 194 18.38 19.60 -3.42
C TYR A 194 17.89 19.09 -4.78
N SER A 195 18.70 18.27 -5.45
CA SER A 195 18.38 17.72 -6.76
C SER A 195 18.05 16.23 -6.67
N GLN A 196 16.77 15.88 -6.84
CA GLN A 196 16.33 14.48 -6.85
C GLN A 196 16.93 13.69 -8.03
N MET A 197 17.17 14.36 -9.16
CA MET A 197 17.86 13.76 -10.32
C MET A 197 19.28 13.33 -9.95
N MET A 198 20.04 14.17 -9.25
CA MET A 198 21.41 13.85 -8.86
C MET A 198 21.46 12.80 -7.75
N GLU A 199 20.50 12.80 -6.83
CA GLU A 199 20.33 11.71 -5.85
C GLU A 199 20.24 10.35 -6.53
N PHE A 200 19.42 10.24 -7.59
CA PHE A 200 19.28 9.02 -8.36
C PHE A 200 20.53 8.71 -9.23
N LEU A 201 21.00 9.65 -10.05
CA LEU A 201 22.11 9.41 -10.98
C LEU A 201 23.41 9.04 -10.25
N HIS A 202 23.69 9.65 -9.10
CA HIS A 202 24.85 9.29 -8.30
C HIS A 202 24.64 8.01 -7.49
N TYR A 203 23.41 7.67 -7.12
CA TYR A 203 23.13 6.39 -6.47
C TYR A 203 23.53 5.19 -7.36
N ILE A 204 23.34 5.28 -8.68
CA ILE A 204 23.72 4.23 -9.64
C ILE A 204 25.22 3.87 -9.54
N ILE A 205 26.09 4.85 -9.27
CA ILE A 205 27.55 4.66 -9.23
C ILE A 205 28.11 4.54 -7.81
N THR A 206 27.59 5.31 -6.87
CA THR A 206 28.08 5.28 -5.48
C THR A 206 27.53 4.08 -4.72
N LEU A 207 26.35 3.59 -5.12
CA LEU A 207 25.58 2.54 -4.43
C LEU A 207 25.20 2.93 -3.00
N THR A 208 25.17 4.24 -2.72
CA THR A 208 24.90 4.83 -1.41
C THR A 208 23.92 5.99 -1.57
N HIS A 209 22.89 6.04 -0.74
CA HIS A 209 21.92 7.13 -0.77
C HIS A 209 22.48 8.38 -0.08
N LYS A 210 22.35 9.53 -0.74
CA LYS A 210 22.76 10.83 -0.19
C LYS A 210 21.90 11.92 -0.79
N ASP A 211 21.51 12.90 0.02
CA ASP A 211 20.84 14.12 -0.44
C ASP A 211 21.87 15.05 -1.11
N TYR A 212 21.56 15.55 -2.30
CA TYR A 212 22.50 16.37 -3.09
C TYR A 212 22.05 17.84 -3.16
N PRO A 213 22.63 18.73 -2.32
CA PRO A 213 22.40 20.16 -2.48
C PRO A 213 23.06 20.66 -3.77
N ILE A 214 22.37 21.51 -4.52
CA ILE A 214 22.91 22.10 -5.74
C ILE A 214 24.04 23.05 -5.38
N CYS A 215 25.14 22.94 -6.12
CA CYS A 215 26.26 23.89 -6.11
C CYS A 215 26.48 24.43 -7.52
N GLU A 216 26.98 25.65 -7.66
CA GLU A 216 27.38 26.26 -8.95
C GLU A 216 28.69 25.65 -9.48
N ARG A 217 28.71 24.34 -9.70
CA ARG A 217 29.86 23.56 -10.20
C ARG A 217 29.39 22.50 -11.18
N ASP A 218 30.31 21.98 -11.97
CA ASP A 218 30.07 20.80 -12.81
C ASP A 218 29.52 19.66 -11.94
N LEU A 219 28.41 19.06 -12.38
CA LEU A 219 27.69 18.04 -11.61
C LEU A 219 28.55 16.82 -11.27
N SER A 220 29.53 16.47 -12.11
CA SER A 220 30.48 15.39 -11.86
C SER A 220 31.35 15.59 -10.60
N GLN A 221 31.55 16.84 -10.16
CA GLN A 221 32.38 17.14 -8.99
C GLN A 221 31.78 16.60 -7.68
N HIS A 222 30.48 16.33 -7.62
CA HIS A 222 29.81 15.80 -6.43
C HIS A 222 30.24 14.37 -6.09
N VAL A 223 30.75 13.62 -7.08
CA VAL A 223 31.28 12.26 -6.89
C VAL A 223 32.81 12.20 -6.93
N LYS A 224 33.49 13.35 -6.78
CA LYS A 224 34.97 13.42 -6.76
C LYS A 224 35.63 12.52 -5.71
N ASN A 225 34.96 12.30 -4.59
CA ASN A 225 35.45 11.44 -3.50
C ASN A 225 35.16 9.95 -3.71
N LEU A 226 34.46 9.58 -4.80
CA LEU A 226 34.22 8.19 -5.15
C LEU A 226 35.52 7.53 -5.59
N LYS A 227 35.86 6.41 -4.94
CA LYS A 227 36.92 5.52 -5.37
C LYS A 227 36.33 4.21 -5.85
N VAL A 228 36.84 3.69 -6.96
CA VAL A 228 36.39 2.43 -7.55
C VAL A 228 37.60 1.55 -7.84
N ALA A 229 37.46 0.25 -7.60
CA ALA A 229 38.43 -0.77 -7.98
C ALA A 229 37.72 -1.87 -8.78
N PHE A 230 38.25 -2.19 -9.95
CA PHE A 230 37.76 -3.31 -10.77
C PHE A 230 38.74 -4.48 -10.66
N GLY A 231 38.30 -5.58 -10.04
CA GLY A 231 39.05 -6.85 -9.95
C GLY A 231 38.51 -7.89 -10.95
N PHE A 232 38.97 -9.13 -10.82
CA PHE A 232 38.39 -10.23 -11.59
C PHE A 232 36.95 -10.45 -11.14
N ASN A 233 35.98 -10.21 -12.04
CA ASN A 233 34.53 -10.40 -11.88
C ASN A 233 33.84 -9.72 -10.67
N LYS A 234 34.54 -8.85 -9.94
CA LYS A 234 34.03 -8.08 -8.80
C LYS A 234 34.57 -6.67 -8.85
N PHE A 235 33.76 -5.70 -8.46
CA PHE A 235 34.20 -4.33 -8.21
C PHE A 235 33.98 -3.95 -6.75
N GLN A 236 34.69 -2.92 -6.32
CA GLN A 236 34.54 -2.31 -5.01
C GLN A 236 34.37 -0.80 -5.19
N THR A 237 33.38 -0.20 -4.53
CA THR A 237 33.24 1.25 -4.40
C THR A 237 33.54 1.67 -2.96
N SER A 238 34.12 2.86 -2.82
CA SER A 238 34.24 3.53 -1.54
C SER A 238 33.84 5.01 -1.69
N PHE A 239 32.84 5.42 -0.93
CA PHE A 239 32.32 6.78 -0.95
C PHE A 239 31.95 7.19 0.49
N GLU A 240 32.54 8.29 0.96
CA GLU A 240 32.27 8.87 2.29
C GLU A 240 32.32 7.86 3.45
N GLY A 241 33.31 6.96 3.42
CA GLY A 241 33.53 5.95 4.46
C GLY A 241 32.67 4.68 4.32
N GLN A 242 31.69 4.67 3.41
CA GLN A 242 30.92 3.47 3.08
C GLN A 242 31.63 2.68 1.98
N GLN A 243 31.65 1.36 2.11
CA GLN A 243 32.20 0.45 1.10
C GLN A 243 31.10 -0.48 0.60
N LYS A 244 31.04 -0.68 -0.72
CA LYS A 244 30.18 -1.68 -1.34
C LYS A 244 31.01 -2.58 -2.24
N PHE A 245 30.65 -3.85 -2.29
CA PHE A 245 31.21 -4.84 -3.19
C PHE A 245 30.13 -5.27 -4.16
N GLY A 246 30.44 -5.30 -5.45
CA GLY A 246 29.46 -5.64 -6.47
C GLY A 246 30.00 -6.54 -7.57
N SER A 247 29.06 -7.06 -8.35
CA SER A 247 29.30 -7.86 -9.55
C SER A 247 28.28 -7.49 -10.62
N ILE A 248 28.72 -7.50 -11.87
CA ILE A 248 27.87 -7.14 -13.02
C ILE A 248 27.64 -8.37 -13.88
N PHE A 249 26.40 -8.54 -14.29
CA PHE A 249 25.97 -9.60 -15.18
C PHE A 249 25.29 -9.02 -16.41
N CYS A 250 25.41 -9.73 -17.52
CA CYS A 250 24.66 -9.44 -18.74
C CYS A 250 23.87 -10.66 -19.16
N ILE A 251 22.75 -10.41 -19.84
CA ILE A 251 21.90 -11.46 -20.38
C ILE A 251 22.47 -11.89 -21.72
N LYS A 252 22.72 -13.20 -21.90
CA LYS A 252 23.24 -13.75 -23.14
C LYS A 252 22.22 -13.56 -24.27
N GLU A 253 21.00 -14.03 -24.09
CA GLU A 253 19.89 -13.84 -25.01
C GLU A 253 18.62 -13.62 -24.20
N TYR A 254 17.89 -12.55 -24.49
CA TYR A 254 16.62 -12.29 -23.84
C TYR A 254 15.51 -13.02 -24.57
N ARG A 255 14.60 -13.63 -23.80
CA ARG A 255 13.33 -14.19 -24.26
C ARG A 255 12.24 -13.57 -23.41
N GLU A 256 11.05 -13.38 -23.97
CA GLU A 256 9.94 -12.81 -23.21
C GLU A 256 9.55 -13.71 -22.04
N ILE A 257 9.46 -13.11 -20.85
CA ILE A 257 9.20 -13.84 -19.59
C ILE A 257 7.87 -13.38 -19.00
N PRO A 258 7.06 -14.31 -18.45
CA PRO A 258 5.91 -13.96 -17.64
C PRO A 258 6.28 -13.07 -16.44
N LEU A 259 5.38 -12.16 -16.07
CA LEU A 259 5.56 -11.20 -14.97
C LEU A 259 5.84 -11.90 -13.64
N GLU A 260 5.10 -12.97 -13.33
CA GLU A 260 5.27 -13.77 -12.11
C GLU A 260 6.69 -14.30 -11.92
N ASN A 261 7.40 -14.55 -13.02
CA ASN A 261 8.77 -15.05 -13.00
C ASN A 261 9.77 -13.90 -12.80
N ILE A 262 9.56 -12.74 -13.44
CA ILE A 262 10.40 -11.55 -13.22
C ILE A 262 10.30 -11.07 -11.77
N ASP A 263 9.11 -11.14 -11.17
CA ASP A 263 8.89 -10.77 -9.77
C ASP A 263 9.75 -11.59 -8.80
N ARG A 264 10.07 -12.86 -9.12
CA ARG A 264 11.00 -13.67 -8.31
C ARG A 264 12.38 -13.05 -8.23
N CYS A 265 12.87 -12.42 -9.30
CA CYS A 265 14.14 -11.68 -9.28
C CYS A 265 14.04 -10.45 -8.37
N LEU A 266 12.91 -9.75 -8.41
CA LEU A 266 12.64 -8.55 -7.64
C LEU A 266 12.28 -8.82 -6.16
N GLN A 267 12.19 -10.09 -5.76
CA GLN A 267 11.97 -10.55 -4.38
C GLN A 267 13.24 -11.04 -3.68
N LEU A 268 14.38 -11.11 -4.37
CA LEU A 268 15.66 -11.55 -3.77
C LEU A 268 16.03 -10.73 -2.53
N ASP A 269 16.65 -11.36 -1.53
CA ASP A 269 17.14 -10.66 -0.32
C ASP A 269 18.48 -9.93 -0.55
N SER A 270 18.61 -9.26 -1.69
CA SER A 270 19.82 -8.58 -2.15
C SER A 270 19.53 -7.19 -2.73
N GLU A 271 20.50 -6.29 -2.63
CA GLU A 271 20.46 -5.02 -3.36
C GLU A 271 20.88 -5.27 -4.81
N LEU A 272 20.06 -4.80 -5.75
CA LEU A 272 20.27 -5.00 -7.18
C LEU A 272 19.80 -3.79 -7.99
N ILE A 273 20.49 -3.51 -9.09
CA ILE A 273 20.10 -2.52 -10.09
C ILE A 273 20.06 -3.24 -11.44
N ILE A 274 18.89 -3.27 -12.07
CA ILE A 274 18.73 -3.72 -13.46
C ILE A 274 18.61 -2.48 -14.32
N THR A 275 19.54 -2.33 -15.26
CA THR A 275 19.53 -1.26 -16.24
C THR A 275 19.24 -1.83 -17.62
N GLU A 276 18.18 -1.35 -18.24
CA GLU A 276 17.87 -1.61 -19.65
C GLU A 276 18.09 -0.33 -20.45
N ILE A 277 18.95 -0.43 -21.47
CA ILE A 277 19.26 0.66 -22.40
C ILE A 277 18.57 0.35 -23.71
N ILE A 278 17.72 1.25 -24.19
CA ILE A 278 16.89 1.09 -25.39
C ILE A 278 17.25 2.21 -26.38
N ILE A 279 17.91 1.83 -27.46
CA ILE A 279 18.33 2.73 -28.54
C ILE A 279 17.48 2.41 -29.77
N PHE A 280 16.64 3.35 -30.21
CA PHE A 280 15.77 3.13 -31.37
C PHE A 280 16.60 3.09 -32.66
N THR A 281 16.25 2.18 -33.58
CA THR A 281 16.98 2.00 -34.85
C THR A 281 16.01 1.91 -36.02
N SER A 282 16.45 2.33 -37.20
CA SER A 282 15.68 2.14 -38.43
C SER A 282 15.53 0.65 -38.77
N ASN A 283 14.35 0.24 -39.24
CA ASN A 283 14.05 -1.14 -39.66
C ASN A 283 15.10 -1.69 -40.65
N ASN A 284 15.51 -0.89 -41.64
CA ASN A 284 16.49 -1.31 -42.66
C ASN A 284 17.82 -1.82 -42.07
N LYS A 285 18.32 -1.16 -41.01
CA LYS A 285 19.57 -1.54 -40.35
C LYS A 285 19.39 -2.82 -39.54
N ALA A 286 18.29 -2.94 -38.80
CA ALA A 286 17.99 -4.11 -37.97
C ALA A 286 17.74 -5.37 -38.82
N VAL A 287 16.90 -5.27 -39.84
CA VAL A 287 16.57 -6.38 -40.76
C VAL A 287 17.81 -6.89 -41.49
N LYS A 288 18.74 -6.01 -41.86
CA LYS A 288 20.01 -6.42 -42.48
C LYS A 288 20.87 -7.28 -41.56
N GLU A 289 20.89 -7.00 -40.26
CA GLU A 289 21.62 -7.82 -39.29
C GLU A 289 20.91 -9.14 -39.00
N PHE A 290 19.58 -9.15 -38.90
CA PHE A 290 18.81 -10.38 -38.80
C PHE A 290 19.00 -11.27 -40.05
N LYS A 291 18.92 -10.71 -41.26
CA LYS A 291 19.18 -11.44 -42.52
C LYS A 291 20.58 -12.06 -42.56
N LYS A 292 21.61 -11.38 -42.01
CA LYS A 292 22.95 -11.97 -41.87
C LYS A 292 22.97 -13.15 -40.89
N GLN A 293 22.33 -13.02 -39.73
CA GLN A 293 22.23 -14.11 -38.76
C GLN A 293 21.47 -15.31 -39.34
N ILE A 294 20.38 -15.05 -40.07
CA ILE A 294 19.59 -16.05 -40.79
C ILE A 294 20.47 -16.81 -41.80
N ASN A 295 21.22 -16.09 -42.63
CA ASN A 295 22.11 -16.73 -43.62
C ASN A 295 23.15 -17.64 -42.94
N ILE A 296 23.70 -17.22 -41.79
CA ILE A 296 24.65 -18.05 -41.03
C ILE A 296 23.97 -19.34 -40.51
N LEU A 297 22.75 -19.23 -39.98
CA LEU A 297 21.98 -20.37 -39.47
C LEU A 297 21.52 -21.33 -40.59
N GLN A 298 21.23 -20.80 -41.79
CA GLN A 298 20.92 -21.60 -42.97
C GLN A 298 22.15 -22.37 -43.47
N ILE A 299 23.33 -21.75 -43.46
CA ILE A 299 24.60 -22.40 -43.84
C ILE A 299 24.97 -23.52 -42.86
N SER A 300 24.58 -23.41 -41.58
CA SER A 300 24.85 -24.45 -40.58
C SER A 300 23.83 -25.60 -40.56
N GLU A 301 22.88 -25.65 -41.51
CA GLU A 301 21.83 -26.68 -41.64
C GLU A 301 20.96 -26.91 -40.38
N ASP A 302 20.92 -25.94 -39.47
CA ASP A 302 20.29 -26.10 -38.16
C ASP A 302 18.80 -25.73 -38.22
N ASN A 303 18.03 -26.51 -38.96
CA ASN A 303 16.63 -26.25 -39.31
C ASN A 303 15.69 -26.11 -38.09
N SER A 304 16.08 -26.67 -36.94
CA SER A 304 15.32 -26.57 -35.68
C SER A 304 15.38 -25.17 -35.04
N LEU A 305 16.51 -24.47 -35.16
CA LEU A 305 16.69 -23.10 -34.67
C LEU A 305 16.02 -22.07 -35.60
N LEU A 306 15.99 -22.36 -36.90
CA LEU A 306 15.34 -21.53 -37.90
C LEU A 306 13.81 -21.49 -37.73
N GLN A 307 13.17 -22.62 -37.38
CA GLN A 307 11.73 -22.65 -37.12
C GLN A 307 11.34 -22.00 -35.78
N ASN A 308 12.19 -22.12 -34.74
CA ASN A 308 11.89 -21.63 -33.38
C ASN A 308 12.28 -20.16 -33.12
N SER A 309 12.91 -19.48 -34.07
CA SER A 309 13.45 -18.12 -33.90
C SER A 309 12.47 -16.99 -34.25
N GLY A 310 11.26 -17.31 -34.72
CA GLY A 310 10.25 -16.29 -35.09
C GLY A 310 10.61 -15.48 -36.35
N ILE A 311 11.47 -16.02 -37.20
CA ILE A 311 12.01 -15.37 -38.41
C ILE A 311 10.90 -14.92 -39.38
N ASN A 312 9.83 -15.70 -39.53
CA ASN A 312 8.73 -15.34 -40.42
C ASN A 312 8.00 -14.06 -39.98
N GLU A 313 7.81 -13.84 -38.68
CA GLU A 313 7.25 -12.58 -38.16
C GLU A 313 8.17 -11.39 -38.47
N ILE A 314 9.50 -11.56 -38.31
CA ILE A 314 10.50 -10.50 -38.54
C ILE A 314 10.55 -10.08 -40.03
N ILE A 315 10.36 -11.03 -40.95
CA ILE A 315 10.31 -10.78 -42.39
C ILE A 315 8.96 -10.18 -42.82
N GLU A 316 7.84 -10.61 -42.23
CA GLU A 316 6.51 -10.03 -42.52
C GLU A 316 6.37 -8.57 -42.05
N LEU A 317 7.04 -8.20 -40.95
CA LEU A 317 7.11 -6.84 -40.43
C LEU A 317 7.91 -5.86 -41.32
N GLU A 318 8.58 -6.34 -42.38
CA GLU A 318 9.28 -5.48 -43.36
C GLU A 318 8.31 -4.50 -44.08
N LYS A 319 6.99 -4.73 -43.98
CA LYS A 319 5.92 -3.94 -44.63
C LYS A 319 5.15 -2.98 -43.71
N ILE A 320 5.40 -2.98 -42.40
CA ILE A 320 4.61 -2.21 -41.42
C ILE A 320 5.54 -1.28 -40.63
N SER A 321 5.13 0.00 -40.49
CA SER A 321 5.74 1.01 -39.61
C SER A 321 7.25 1.30 -39.85
N ALA A 322 7.74 2.45 -39.38
CA ALA A 322 9.13 2.87 -39.55
C ALA A 322 10.06 2.46 -38.39
N MET A 323 9.53 1.98 -37.25
CA MET A 323 10.29 1.76 -36.00
C MET A 323 9.82 0.54 -35.19
N ASP A 324 9.88 -0.66 -35.75
CA ASP A 324 9.44 -1.88 -35.04
C ASP A 324 10.59 -2.58 -34.27
N PHE A 325 11.82 -2.04 -34.39
CA PHE A 325 13.04 -2.58 -33.82
C PHE A 325 13.79 -1.57 -32.96
N CYS A 326 14.42 -2.07 -31.90
CA CYS A 326 15.35 -1.30 -31.08
C CYS A 326 16.59 -2.14 -30.74
N GLN A 327 17.64 -1.45 -30.33
CA GLN A 327 18.83 -2.03 -29.74
C GLN A 327 18.69 -2.02 -28.22
N GLN A 328 18.78 -3.19 -27.60
CA GLN A 328 18.66 -3.36 -26.15
C GLN A 328 19.98 -3.84 -25.54
N LYS A 329 20.34 -3.27 -24.41
CA LYS A 329 21.38 -3.80 -23.50
C LYS A 329 20.79 -3.93 -22.10
N ILE A 330 20.89 -5.12 -21.51
CA ILE A 330 20.46 -5.37 -20.13
C ILE A 330 21.69 -5.64 -19.26
N ILE A 331 21.84 -4.83 -18.21
CA ILE A 331 22.93 -4.89 -17.24
C ILE A 331 22.31 -5.13 -15.87
N VAL A 332 22.72 -6.20 -15.19
CA VAL A 332 22.27 -6.52 -13.84
C VAL A 332 23.45 -6.38 -12.88
N THR A 333 23.38 -5.38 -12.01
CA THR A 333 24.39 -5.09 -11.00
C THR A 333 23.88 -5.52 -9.64
N ILE A 334 24.55 -6.48 -9.00
CA ILE A 334 24.24 -6.93 -7.63
C ILE A 334 25.36 -6.51 -6.69
N PHE A 335 25.00 -6.05 -5.49
CA PHE A 335 25.99 -5.53 -4.54
C PHE A 335 25.61 -5.79 -3.08
N ALA A 336 26.59 -5.66 -2.19
CA ALA A 336 26.45 -5.86 -0.75
C ALA A 336 27.52 -5.07 0.04
N ASP A 337 27.32 -4.94 1.35
CA ASP A 337 28.26 -4.29 2.28
C ASP A 337 29.54 -5.12 2.50
N ASP A 338 29.49 -6.43 2.27
CA ASP A 338 30.61 -7.34 2.48
C ASP A 338 30.70 -8.43 1.40
N LYS A 339 31.91 -9.00 1.25
CA LYS A 339 32.22 -10.00 0.21
C LYS A 339 31.49 -11.33 0.39
N ASN A 340 31.18 -11.74 1.63
CA ASN A 340 30.52 -13.01 1.92
C ASN A 340 29.04 -12.93 1.54
N ARG A 341 28.38 -11.84 1.93
CA ARG A 341 27.01 -11.54 1.51
C ARG A 341 26.90 -11.37 0.00
N LEU A 342 27.87 -10.72 -0.64
CA LEU A 342 27.90 -10.65 -2.11
C LEU A 342 27.97 -12.05 -2.75
N ALA A 343 28.80 -12.96 -2.22
CA ALA A 343 28.90 -14.31 -2.75
C ALA A 343 27.58 -15.09 -2.63
N LYS A 344 26.88 -14.97 -1.49
CA LYS A 344 25.54 -15.53 -1.29
C LYS A 344 24.54 -14.93 -2.29
N ASN A 345 24.48 -13.60 -2.37
CA ASN A 345 23.59 -12.88 -3.27
C ASN A 345 23.78 -13.28 -4.74
N ILE A 346 25.03 -13.51 -5.18
CA ILE A 346 25.35 -13.99 -6.53
C ILE A 346 24.81 -15.40 -6.78
N SER A 347 24.94 -16.29 -5.79
CA SER A 347 24.41 -17.65 -5.86
C SER A 347 22.89 -17.62 -6.00
N ASP A 348 22.21 -16.85 -5.14
CA ASP A 348 20.75 -16.72 -5.14
C ASP A 348 20.23 -16.13 -6.46
N LEU A 349 20.89 -15.07 -6.97
CA LEU A 349 20.56 -14.48 -8.27
C LEU A 349 20.70 -15.51 -9.41
N SER A 350 21.80 -16.27 -9.41
CA SER A 350 22.07 -17.25 -10.46
C SER A 350 21.06 -18.40 -10.45
N SER A 351 20.68 -18.87 -9.24
CA SER A 351 19.61 -19.86 -9.07
C SER A 351 18.26 -19.34 -9.57
N VAL A 352 17.86 -18.12 -9.19
CA VAL A 352 16.58 -17.54 -9.64
C VAL A 352 16.57 -17.31 -11.15
N MET A 353 17.65 -16.77 -11.72
CA MET A 353 17.75 -16.52 -13.17
C MET A 353 17.68 -17.80 -13.98
N SER A 354 18.33 -18.87 -13.51
CA SER A 354 18.21 -20.20 -14.12
C SER A 354 16.79 -20.76 -14.04
N LEU A 355 16.10 -20.57 -12.91
CA LEU A 355 14.71 -21.05 -12.72
C LEU A 355 13.72 -20.36 -13.66
N ILE A 356 13.95 -19.09 -14.00
CA ILE A 356 13.08 -18.34 -14.92
C ILE A 356 13.50 -18.48 -16.39
N GLY A 357 14.52 -19.30 -16.68
CA GLY A 357 14.98 -19.59 -18.04
C GLY A 357 15.88 -18.53 -18.66
N LEU A 358 16.47 -17.61 -17.86
CA LEU A 358 17.43 -16.63 -18.35
C LEU A 358 18.87 -17.09 -18.17
N MET A 359 19.60 -17.14 -19.28
CA MET A 359 21.04 -17.36 -19.27
C MET A 359 21.76 -16.03 -19.05
N MET A 360 22.35 -15.88 -17.86
CA MET A 360 23.21 -14.75 -17.52
C MET A 360 24.66 -15.17 -17.45
N PHE A 361 25.55 -14.27 -17.88
CA PHE A 361 26.98 -14.44 -17.68
C PHE A 361 27.50 -13.29 -16.82
N ARG A 362 28.44 -13.65 -15.95
CA ARG A 362 29.12 -12.70 -15.10
C ARG A 362 30.20 -11.99 -15.91
N THR A 363 30.23 -10.67 -15.85
CA THR A 363 31.20 -9.87 -16.61
C THR A 363 32.56 -9.89 -15.92
N ASP A 364 33.62 -10.09 -16.68
CA ASP A 364 35.01 -9.97 -16.27
C ASP A 364 35.71 -8.79 -16.95
N LEU A 365 36.14 -8.92 -18.21
CA LEU A 365 36.95 -7.96 -18.97
C LEU A 365 36.19 -6.66 -19.26
N HIS A 366 34.89 -6.74 -19.51
CA HIS A 366 34.04 -5.59 -19.84
C HIS A 366 33.31 -4.98 -18.64
N MET A 367 33.67 -5.38 -17.41
CA MET A 367 32.93 -4.98 -16.22
C MET A 367 32.94 -3.46 -16.01
N GLU A 368 34.08 -2.81 -16.25
CA GLU A 368 34.18 -1.34 -16.17
C GLU A 368 33.27 -0.65 -17.20
N ASN A 369 33.26 -1.14 -18.46
CA ASN A 369 32.37 -0.60 -19.49
C ASN A 369 30.90 -0.73 -19.06
N HIS A 370 30.50 -1.91 -18.58
CA HIS A 370 29.12 -2.10 -18.14
C HIS A 370 28.79 -1.26 -16.89
N PHE A 371 29.74 -1.05 -15.98
CA PHE A 371 29.54 -0.19 -14.81
C PHE A 371 29.18 1.24 -15.24
N TRP A 372 29.96 1.82 -16.16
CA TRP A 372 29.77 3.19 -16.64
C TRP A 372 28.61 3.35 -17.63
N ALA A 373 28.28 2.31 -18.41
CA ALA A 373 27.15 2.30 -19.34
C ALA A 373 25.79 2.45 -18.63
N GLN A 374 25.72 2.15 -17.33
CA GLN A 374 24.51 2.37 -16.54
C GLN A 374 24.16 3.85 -16.40
N LEU A 375 25.10 4.79 -16.58
CA LEU A 375 24.79 6.21 -16.55
C LEU A 375 24.11 6.65 -17.85
N PRO A 376 22.87 7.18 -17.81
CA PRO A 376 22.22 7.73 -19.00
C PRO A 376 23.09 8.77 -19.71
N GLY A 377 23.18 8.67 -21.03
CA GLY A 377 24.02 9.53 -21.89
C GLY A 377 25.47 9.03 -22.07
N ASN A 378 25.88 7.97 -21.36
CA ASN A 378 27.26 7.47 -21.43
C ASN A 378 27.48 6.46 -22.58
N PHE A 379 27.09 6.85 -23.80
CA PHE A 379 27.05 5.99 -24.99
C PHE A 379 28.41 5.36 -25.33
N ALA A 380 29.52 6.02 -24.99
CA ALA A 380 30.87 5.51 -25.24
C ALA A 380 31.15 4.15 -24.58
N PHE A 381 30.45 3.83 -23.49
CA PHE A 381 30.62 2.58 -22.75
C PHE A 381 29.55 1.53 -23.06
N VAL A 382 28.53 1.89 -23.85
CA VAL A 382 27.45 0.96 -24.25
C VAL A 382 27.97 0.01 -25.32
N THR A 383 28.59 -1.10 -24.88
CA THR A 383 29.16 -2.10 -25.77
C THR A 383 28.17 -3.22 -26.09
N GLN A 384 28.15 -3.63 -27.36
CA GLN A 384 27.42 -4.81 -27.86
C GLN A 384 25.91 -4.80 -27.51
N PRO A 385 25.14 -3.75 -27.85
CA PRO A 385 23.68 -3.85 -27.75
C PRO A 385 23.15 -4.84 -28.79
N LYS A 386 22.03 -5.50 -28.50
CA LYS A 386 21.41 -6.50 -29.38
C LYS A 386 20.14 -5.95 -30.01
N ASN A 387 19.92 -6.20 -31.29
CA ASN A 387 18.64 -5.85 -31.92
C ASN A 387 17.54 -6.78 -31.39
N ILE A 388 16.42 -6.20 -31.02
CA ILE A 388 15.19 -6.88 -30.62
C ILE A 388 13.98 -6.19 -31.25
N LEU A 389 12.84 -6.85 -31.21
CA LEU A 389 11.56 -6.20 -31.49
C LEU A 389 11.20 -5.27 -30.33
N GLU A 390 10.73 -4.08 -30.65
CA GLU A 390 10.41 -3.05 -29.67
C GLU A 390 9.39 -3.53 -28.62
N LYS A 391 8.40 -4.35 -29.04
CA LYS A 391 7.39 -4.95 -28.15
C LYS A 391 7.95 -5.77 -26.99
N TYR A 392 9.21 -6.23 -27.07
CA TYR A 392 9.87 -7.01 -26.02
C TYR A 392 10.83 -6.19 -25.15
N ALA A 393 11.06 -4.91 -25.47
CA ALA A 393 11.87 -4.01 -24.64
C ALA A 393 11.22 -3.77 -23.27
N CYS A 394 11.91 -3.10 -22.34
CA CYS A 394 11.38 -2.81 -21.00
C CYS A 394 11.03 -4.08 -20.20
N SER A 395 11.82 -5.13 -20.37
CA SER A 395 11.55 -6.48 -19.89
C SER A 395 11.40 -6.57 -18.37
N PHE A 396 12.22 -5.83 -17.64
CA PHE A 396 12.30 -5.74 -16.19
C PHE A 396 11.67 -4.46 -15.63
N ALA A 397 10.92 -3.71 -16.46
CA ALA A 397 10.24 -2.47 -16.07
C ALA A 397 9.01 -2.75 -15.18
N MET A 398 9.27 -3.17 -13.94
CA MET A 398 8.29 -3.67 -13.00
C MET A 398 8.71 -3.35 -11.57
N LEU A 399 7.74 -3.10 -10.69
CA LEU A 399 7.98 -2.88 -9.26
C LEU A 399 7.70 -4.15 -8.47
N HIS A 400 6.50 -4.71 -8.63
CA HIS A 400 6.05 -5.98 -8.06
C HIS A 400 4.90 -6.57 -8.91
N ASP A 401 4.62 -7.87 -8.78
CA ASP A 401 3.43 -8.52 -9.41
C ASP A 401 2.25 -8.69 -8.43
N PHE A 402 2.41 -8.22 -7.20
CA PHE A 402 1.42 -8.43 -6.13
C PHE A 402 0.82 -7.11 -5.68
N THR A 403 -0.44 -7.15 -5.25
CA THR A 403 -1.12 -5.99 -4.68
C THR A 403 -0.54 -5.67 -3.31
N SER A 404 0.25 -4.59 -3.21
CA SER A 404 1.01 -4.19 -2.02
C SER A 404 0.19 -3.35 -1.01
N GLY A 405 -1.09 -3.12 -1.26
CA GLY A 405 -1.95 -2.26 -0.42
C GLY A 405 -1.70 -0.78 -0.68
N THR A 406 -1.75 0.07 0.34
CA THR A 406 -1.53 1.52 0.22
C THR A 406 -0.76 2.05 1.43
N LEU A 407 0.54 2.32 1.25
CA LEU A 407 1.44 2.83 2.30
C LEU A 407 1.08 4.27 2.72
N LYS A 408 0.84 5.16 1.76
CA LYS A 408 0.42 6.54 1.98
C LYS A 408 -0.77 6.86 1.09
N GLY A 409 -1.73 7.62 1.63
CA GLY A 409 -2.99 7.93 0.96
C GLY A 409 -4.21 7.63 1.83
N GLY A 410 -5.40 7.83 1.26
CA GLY A 410 -6.66 7.75 1.99
C GLY A 410 -6.86 8.95 2.94
N ARG A 411 -8.00 8.96 3.63
CA ARG A 411 -8.34 10.04 4.59
C ARG A 411 -7.39 10.13 5.78
N TRP A 412 -6.84 8.99 6.19
CA TRP A 412 -5.90 8.88 7.32
C TRP A 412 -4.42 9.03 6.91
N LYS A 413 -4.15 9.28 5.62
CA LYS A 413 -2.85 9.63 5.03
C LYS A 413 -1.74 8.58 5.09
N GLU A 414 -1.81 7.59 5.98
CA GLU A 414 -0.83 6.51 6.12
C GLU A 414 -1.54 5.14 6.32
N ALA A 415 -0.85 4.05 5.99
CA ALA A 415 -1.26 2.70 6.34
C ALA A 415 -1.41 2.53 7.87
N VAL A 416 -2.42 1.76 8.28
CA VAL A 416 -2.65 1.39 9.68
C VAL A 416 -1.52 0.49 10.18
N THR A 417 -1.19 -0.56 9.43
CA THR A 417 -0.16 -1.54 9.79
C THR A 417 0.34 -2.27 8.53
N VAL A 418 1.34 -3.14 8.70
CA VAL A 418 1.86 -4.00 7.64
C VAL A 418 1.61 -5.46 7.96
N PHE A 419 1.10 -6.20 6.98
CA PHE A 419 1.03 -7.66 7.00
C PHE A 419 1.96 -8.25 5.95
N PHE A 420 2.09 -9.57 5.96
CA PHE A 420 2.82 -10.29 4.92
C PHE A 420 1.96 -11.34 4.25
N SER A 421 2.14 -11.47 2.95
CA SER A 421 1.60 -12.60 2.20
C SER A 421 2.30 -13.90 2.57
N LYS A 422 1.71 -15.04 2.23
CA LYS A 422 2.38 -16.36 2.33
C LYS A 422 3.75 -16.39 1.65
N LYS A 423 3.90 -15.65 0.55
CA LYS A 423 5.15 -15.53 -0.22
C LYS A 423 6.17 -14.59 0.43
N GLY A 424 5.79 -13.90 1.52
CA GLY A 424 6.67 -12.97 2.23
C GLY A 424 6.65 -11.54 1.71
N SER A 425 5.74 -11.22 0.81
CA SER A 425 5.55 -9.87 0.28
C SER A 425 4.85 -8.98 1.30
N PRO A 426 5.32 -7.75 1.55
CA PRO A 426 4.64 -6.83 2.46
C PRO A 426 3.31 -6.34 1.87
N TYR A 427 2.32 -6.16 2.73
CA TYR A 427 1.02 -5.58 2.41
C TYR A 427 0.71 -4.44 3.38
N PHE A 428 0.65 -3.22 2.86
CA PHE A 428 0.37 -2.01 3.62
C PHE A 428 -1.13 -1.82 3.79
N PHE A 429 -1.66 -2.22 4.94
CA PHE A 429 -3.09 -2.20 5.18
C PHE A 429 -3.61 -0.81 5.50
N ASN A 430 -4.65 -0.37 4.79
CA ASN A 430 -5.38 0.87 5.03
C ASN A 430 -6.88 0.61 4.79
N PHE A 431 -7.74 1.04 5.73
CA PHE A 431 -9.19 0.89 5.61
C PHE A 431 -9.78 1.57 4.37
N HIS A 432 -9.36 2.81 4.10
CA HIS A 432 -9.95 3.69 3.08
C HIS A 432 -9.56 3.32 1.65
N GLY A 433 -8.44 2.61 1.53
CA GLY A 433 -7.50 2.68 0.42
C GLY A 433 -7.77 3.85 -0.56
N LYS A 434 -8.09 3.57 -1.82
CA LYS A 434 -8.14 4.54 -2.93
C LYS A 434 -9.45 5.30 -3.11
N LYS A 435 -10.60 4.74 -2.72
CA LYS A 435 -11.92 5.39 -2.88
C LYS A 435 -12.29 6.32 -1.72
N ASN A 436 -11.39 6.49 -0.75
CA ASN A 436 -11.65 7.25 0.48
C ASN A 436 -12.88 6.77 1.27
N ASN A 437 -13.25 5.51 1.09
CA ASN A 437 -14.31 4.82 1.82
C ASN A 437 -13.66 3.72 2.68
N GLY A 438 -13.75 3.88 3.99
CA GLY A 438 -13.10 3.01 4.97
C GLY A 438 -13.92 1.81 5.42
N HIS A 439 -15.20 1.73 5.05
CA HIS A 439 -16.08 0.67 5.55
C HIS A 439 -15.54 -0.70 5.18
N THR A 440 -15.52 -1.58 6.18
CA THR A 440 -14.84 -2.88 6.12
C THR A 440 -15.77 -3.96 6.64
N THR A 441 -15.80 -5.11 5.97
CA THR A 441 -16.48 -6.30 6.50
C THR A 441 -15.46 -7.36 6.87
N ILE A 442 -15.63 -8.00 8.02
CA ILE A 442 -14.76 -9.07 8.51
C ILE A 442 -15.59 -10.30 8.86
N LEU A 443 -15.33 -11.41 8.19
CA LEU A 443 -16.20 -12.58 8.23
C LEU A 443 -15.40 -13.83 8.54
N GLY A 444 -15.88 -14.64 9.47
CA GLY A 444 -15.21 -15.88 9.79
C GLY A 444 -15.97 -16.70 10.81
N ALA A 445 -15.94 -18.02 10.65
CA ALA A 445 -16.57 -18.94 11.60
C ALA A 445 -16.09 -18.70 13.06
N PRO A 446 -16.83 -19.17 14.07
CA PRO A 446 -16.41 -19.08 15.45
C PRO A 446 -14.97 -19.60 15.64
N ASN A 447 -14.18 -18.90 16.46
CA ASN A 447 -12.77 -19.20 16.75
C ASN A 447 -11.80 -19.07 15.55
N SER A 448 -12.21 -18.44 14.46
CA SER A 448 -11.31 -18.16 13.32
C SER A 448 -10.20 -17.14 13.61
N GLY A 449 -10.25 -16.42 14.74
CA GLY A 449 -9.32 -15.31 15.05
C GLY A 449 -9.83 -13.93 14.62
N ARG A 450 -11.08 -13.84 14.13
CA ARG A 450 -11.77 -12.60 13.75
C ARG A 450 -11.67 -11.48 14.80
N THR A 451 -12.02 -11.77 16.05
CA THR A 451 -11.96 -10.77 17.14
C THR A 451 -10.53 -10.31 17.40
N SER A 452 -9.56 -11.24 17.40
CA SER A 452 -8.15 -10.89 17.55
C SER A 452 -7.67 -9.96 16.44
N LEU A 453 -8.08 -10.21 15.19
CA LEU A 453 -7.76 -9.36 14.05
C LEU A 453 -8.42 -7.98 14.15
N ILE A 454 -9.70 -7.90 14.54
CA ILE A 454 -10.40 -6.62 14.78
C ILE A 454 -9.64 -5.81 15.82
N ASN A 455 -9.43 -6.37 17.01
CA ASN A 455 -8.77 -5.66 18.12
C ASN A 455 -7.32 -5.30 17.80
N PHE A 456 -6.61 -6.13 17.00
CA PHE A 456 -5.29 -5.78 16.47
C PHE A 456 -5.35 -4.55 15.56
N LEU A 457 -6.28 -4.52 14.60
CA LEU A 457 -6.46 -3.37 13.71
C LEU A 457 -6.88 -2.11 14.47
N LEU A 458 -7.76 -2.23 15.48
CA LEU A 458 -8.14 -1.13 16.34
C LEU A 458 -6.93 -0.59 17.11
N SER A 459 -6.10 -1.48 17.67
CA SER A 459 -4.87 -1.13 18.38
C SER A 459 -3.88 -0.39 17.48
N GLU A 460 -3.59 -0.90 16.29
CA GLU A 460 -2.67 -0.25 15.34
C GLU A 460 -3.21 1.09 14.82
N SER A 461 -4.54 1.26 14.77
CA SER A 461 -5.17 2.52 14.39
C SER A 461 -5.04 3.62 15.44
N ARG A 462 -4.64 3.29 16.67
CA ARG A 462 -4.53 4.25 17.78
C ARG A 462 -3.54 5.37 17.51
N LYS A 463 -2.55 5.16 16.64
CA LYS A 463 -1.63 6.20 16.17
C LYS A 463 -2.31 7.41 15.51
N PHE A 464 -3.53 7.23 14.99
CA PHE A 464 -4.36 8.30 14.42
C PHE A 464 -5.26 8.98 15.46
N ASN A 465 -5.15 8.60 16.74
CA ASN A 465 -5.95 9.06 17.85
C ASN A 465 -7.49 8.99 17.61
N PRO A 466 -8.02 7.87 17.05
CA PRO A 466 -9.41 7.79 16.66
C PRO A 466 -10.35 7.66 17.87
N ARG A 467 -11.60 8.10 17.69
CA ARG A 467 -12.72 7.66 18.54
C ARG A 467 -13.13 6.25 18.12
N ILE A 468 -13.17 5.29 19.04
CA ILE A 468 -13.48 3.89 18.79
C ILE A 468 -14.71 3.50 19.60
N VAL A 469 -15.71 2.96 18.92
CA VAL A 469 -16.90 2.37 19.55
C VAL A 469 -17.02 0.91 19.13
N ILE A 470 -17.21 0.00 20.08
CA ILE A 470 -17.38 -1.44 19.84
C ILE A 470 -18.72 -1.89 20.38
N LEU A 471 -19.65 -2.29 19.50
CA LEU A 471 -20.81 -3.08 19.90
C LEU A 471 -20.38 -4.54 19.95
N ASP A 472 -20.05 -5.01 21.15
CA ASP A 472 -19.46 -6.34 21.39
C ASP A 472 -20.56 -7.35 21.74
N ASN A 473 -20.97 -8.13 20.73
CA ASN A 473 -21.98 -9.16 20.91
C ASN A 473 -21.41 -10.46 21.50
N THR A 474 -20.09 -10.66 21.44
CA THR A 474 -19.44 -11.88 21.92
C THR A 474 -18.84 -11.73 23.32
N GLY A 475 -18.68 -10.50 23.80
CA GLY A 475 -18.01 -10.17 25.06
C GLY A 475 -16.49 -10.39 25.02
N LYS A 476 -15.93 -10.67 23.84
CA LYS A 476 -14.53 -11.08 23.65
C LYS A 476 -13.58 -9.87 23.62
N SER A 477 -14.09 -8.64 23.55
CA SER A 477 -13.27 -7.42 23.46
C SER A 477 -13.11 -6.69 24.80
N ILE A 478 -13.64 -7.25 25.90
CA ILE A 478 -13.57 -6.63 27.23
C ILE A 478 -12.13 -6.39 27.70
N ILE A 479 -11.25 -7.38 27.58
CA ILE A 479 -9.85 -7.27 28.02
C ILE A 479 -9.12 -6.23 27.17
N PHE A 480 -9.30 -6.26 25.85
CA PHE A 480 -8.78 -5.25 24.94
C PHE A 480 -9.22 -3.85 25.36
N THR A 481 -10.53 -3.64 25.54
CA THR A 481 -11.11 -2.33 25.90
C THR A 481 -10.46 -1.78 27.18
N LYS A 482 -10.34 -2.61 28.22
CA LYS A 482 -9.70 -2.20 29.48
C LYS A 482 -8.19 -1.97 29.30
N ALA A 483 -7.51 -2.76 28.49
CA ALA A 483 -6.07 -2.63 28.24
C ALA A 483 -5.70 -1.36 27.45
N VAL A 484 -6.62 -0.83 26.63
CA VAL A 484 -6.46 0.47 25.95
C VAL A 484 -7.08 1.63 26.74
N SER A 485 -7.33 1.43 28.04
CA SER A 485 -7.93 2.43 28.95
C SER A 485 -9.30 2.95 28.51
N GLY A 486 -10.08 2.12 27.82
CA GLY A 486 -11.46 2.42 27.42
C GLY A 486 -12.50 2.01 28.47
N GLN A 487 -13.74 2.47 28.26
CA GLN A 487 -14.88 2.10 29.08
C GLN A 487 -15.64 0.92 28.47
N TYR A 488 -15.98 -0.06 29.31
CA TYR A 488 -16.72 -1.24 28.91
C TYR A 488 -18.03 -1.30 29.70
N TYR A 489 -19.13 -1.09 28.99
CA TYR A 489 -20.48 -1.08 29.55
C TYR A 489 -21.19 -2.40 29.29
N ILE A 490 -22.07 -2.79 30.21
CA ILE A 490 -22.83 -4.03 30.13
C ILE A 490 -24.31 -3.68 30.23
N ILE A 491 -25.12 -4.33 29.39
CA ILE A 491 -26.57 -4.37 29.57
C ILE A 491 -26.93 -5.81 29.91
N ASP A 492 -27.44 -6.04 31.12
CA ASP A 492 -27.81 -7.37 31.59
C ASP A 492 -29.12 -7.31 32.40
N PRO A 493 -30.23 -7.87 31.87
CA PRO A 493 -31.51 -7.86 32.58
C PRO A 493 -31.47 -8.61 33.93
N LYS A 494 -30.47 -9.48 34.17
CA LYS A 494 -30.28 -10.18 35.46
C LYS A 494 -29.61 -9.31 36.52
N TYR A 495 -28.84 -8.31 36.12
CA TYR A 495 -28.09 -7.42 37.01
C TYR A 495 -28.48 -5.96 36.72
N LYS A 496 -29.75 -5.63 36.95
CA LYS A 496 -30.34 -4.32 36.64
C LYS A 496 -29.55 -3.15 37.25
N ASP A 497 -29.08 -3.28 38.49
CA ASP A 497 -28.34 -2.21 39.19
C ASP A 497 -26.94 -1.95 38.63
N LYS A 498 -26.39 -2.91 37.87
CA LYS A 498 -25.07 -2.80 37.22
C LYS A 498 -25.18 -2.61 35.71
N SER A 499 -26.40 -2.59 35.18
CA SER A 499 -26.64 -2.37 33.76
C SER A 499 -26.50 -0.89 33.45
N LEU A 500 -26.00 -0.61 32.25
CA LEU A 500 -25.93 0.73 31.72
C LEU A 500 -27.35 1.35 31.67
N LYS A 501 -27.49 2.54 32.24
CA LYS A 501 -28.72 3.32 32.20
C LYS A 501 -28.57 4.52 31.28
N PHE A 502 -29.68 4.95 30.71
CA PHE A 502 -29.74 6.03 29.73
C PHE A 502 -30.79 7.07 30.14
N ASN A 503 -30.56 8.32 29.75
CA ASN A 503 -31.63 9.31 29.69
C ASN A 503 -31.66 9.92 28.29
N PRO A 504 -32.47 9.39 27.35
CA PRO A 504 -32.52 9.91 25.99
C PRO A 504 -33.14 11.31 25.90
N LEU A 505 -33.84 11.77 26.95
CA LEU A 505 -34.51 13.06 26.96
C LEU A 505 -33.60 14.21 27.40
N ASN A 506 -32.43 13.90 27.98
CA ASN A 506 -31.43 14.88 28.40
C ASN A 506 -30.59 15.39 27.21
N ILE A 507 -31.26 16.06 26.28
CA ILE A 507 -30.66 16.61 25.06
C ILE A 507 -31.12 18.06 24.84
N GLU A 508 -30.33 18.82 24.09
CA GLU A 508 -30.68 20.19 23.72
C GLU A 508 -31.86 20.22 22.75
N ASP A 509 -32.62 21.31 22.78
CA ASP A 509 -33.73 21.50 21.86
C ASP A 509 -33.20 21.90 20.47
N SER A 510 -33.25 20.96 19.53
CA SER A 510 -32.93 21.19 18.12
C SER A 510 -33.84 20.36 17.22
N ALA A 511 -34.00 20.76 15.96
CA ALA A 511 -34.81 20.03 14.99
C ALA A 511 -34.34 18.57 14.82
N SER A 512 -33.01 18.33 14.87
CA SER A 512 -32.42 16.99 14.77
C SER A 512 -32.74 16.13 15.99
N ASN A 513 -32.60 16.70 17.19
CA ASN A 513 -32.88 16.03 18.46
C ASN A 513 -34.37 15.71 18.62
N ARG A 514 -35.25 16.64 18.23
CA ARG A 514 -36.71 16.40 18.17
C ARG A 514 -37.05 15.23 17.26
N ASN A 515 -36.49 15.22 16.05
CA ASN A 515 -36.73 14.14 15.09
C ASN A 515 -36.21 12.78 15.61
N MET A 516 -35.03 12.77 16.24
CA MET A 516 -34.49 11.57 16.88
C MET A 516 -35.43 11.03 17.98
N LEU A 517 -35.94 11.90 18.86
CA LEU A 517 -36.88 11.46 19.90
C LEU A 517 -38.18 10.92 19.34
N VAL A 518 -38.70 11.53 18.26
CA VAL A 518 -39.88 10.99 17.56
C VAL A 518 -39.61 9.57 17.07
N GLU A 519 -38.48 9.34 16.40
CA GLU A 519 -38.12 8.02 15.88
C GLU A 519 -37.79 7.00 16.97
N LEU A 520 -37.19 7.44 18.08
CA LEU A 520 -36.93 6.62 19.25
C LEU A 520 -38.25 6.15 19.91
N ILE A 521 -39.18 7.09 20.16
CA ILE A 521 -40.49 6.77 20.77
C ILE A 521 -41.31 5.86 19.84
N LYS A 522 -41.29 6.09 18.52
CA LYS A 522 -41.93 5.18 17.54
C LYS A 522 -41.40 3.75 17.66
N ARG A 523 -40.09 3.57 17.87
CA ARG A 523 -39.48 2.26 18.12
C ARG A 523 -39.89 1.66 19.46
N MET A 524 -40.13 2.47 20.48
CA MET A 524 -40.62 2.00 21.78
C MET A 524 -42.08 1.51 21.72
N VAL A 525 -42.93 2.18 20.92
CA VAL A 525 -44.34 1.77 20.68
C VAL A 525 -44.40 0.46 19.90
N ALA A 526 -43.52 0.28 18.90
CA ALA A 526 -43.33 -0.97 18.15
C ALA A 526 -44.62 -1.59 17.57
N ASP A 527 -45.54 -0.77 17.07
CA ASP A 527 -46.76 -1.21 16.39
C ASP A 527 -47.12 -0.27 15.22
N ALA A 528 -46.98 -0.77 14.00
CA ALA A 528 -47.26 -0.04 12.76
C ALA A 528 -48.76 0.04 12.41
N SER A 529 -49.62 -0.65 13.17
CA SER A 529 -51.07 -0.69 12.92
C SER A 529 -51.83 0.49 13.54
N LEU A 530 -51.18 1.25 14.42
CA LEU A 530 -51.77 2.38 15.09
C LEU A 530 -51.80 3.62 14.17
N VAL A 531 -53.00 4.01 13.73
CA VAL A 531 -53.26 5.26 13.01
C VAL A 531 -52.93 6.45 13.92
N ASP A 532 -52.33 7.53 13.38
CA ASP A 532 -51.92 8.77 14.07
C ASP A 532 -50.75 8.71 15.08
N VAL A 533 -50.00 7.60 15.18
CA VAL A 533 -48.85 7.56 16.12
C VAL A 533 -47.83 8.66 15.85
N GLU A 534 -47.56 8.98 14.59
CA GLU A 534 -46.55 9.99 14.26
C GLU A 534 -46.96 11.41 14.70
N GLU A 535 -48.19 11.83 14.44
CA GLU A 535 -48.67 13.16 14.84
C GLU A 535 -48.78 13.27 16.37
N LYS A 536 -49.29 12.22 17.03
CA LYS A 536 -49.34 12.15 18.50
C LYS A 536 -47.94 12.20 19.12
N THR A 537 -46.99 11.45 18.56
CA THR A 537 -45.60 11.44 19.04
C THR A 537 -44.95 12.81 18.88
N LYS A 538 -45.17 13.51 17.76
CA LYS A 538 -44.67 14.88 17.56
C LYS A 538 -45.20 15.84 18.63
N LYS A 539 -46.50 15.83 18.91
CA LYS A 539 -47.12 16.65 19.96
C LYS A 539 -46.57 16.33 21.36
N ILE A 540 -46.32 15.06 21.65
CA ILE A 540 -45.69 14.64 22.91
C ILE A 540 -44.26 15.16 22.99
N VAL A 541 -43.45 14.99 21.93
CA VAL A 541 -42.07 15.51 21.88
C VAL A 541 -42.05 17.03 22.06
N ASP A 542 -42.97 17.76 21.44
CA ASP A 542 -43.08 19.21 21.63
C ASP A 542 -43.36 19.56 23.10
N SER A 543 -44.20 18.76 23.77
CA SER A 543 -44.51 18.92 25.19
C SER A 543 -43.32 18.55 26.08
N ILE A 544 -42.53 17.53 25.72
CA ILE A 544 -41.29 17.16 26.44
C ILE A 544 -40.29 18.31 26.45
N PHE A 545 -40.10 18.99 25.30
CA PHE A 545 -39.17 20.12 25.22
C PHE A 545 -39.65 21.39 25.92
N ALA A 546 -40.94 21.49 26.26
CA ALA A 546 -41.46 22.56 27.13
C ALA A 546 -41.05 22.38 28.61
N ILE A 547 -40.69 21.15 29.01
CA ILE A 547 -40.16 20.86 30.35
C ILE A 547 -38.68 21.30 30.40
N PRO A 548 -38.18 21.90 31.50
CA PRO A 548 -36.75 22.17 31.69
C PRO A 548 -35.92 20.91 31.51
N ARG A 549 -34.74 21.02 30.88
CA ARG A 549 -33.90 19.89 30.47
C ARG A 549 -33.58 18.95 31.63
N GLU A 550 -33.31 19.53 32.79
CA GLU A 550 -32.91 18.86 34.03
C GLU A 550 -34.04 18.03 34.65
N SER A 551 -35.28 18.32 34.24
CA SER A 551 -36.51 17.66 34.68
C SER A 551 -37.12 16.81 33.57
N ARG A 552 -36.32 16.33 32.61
CA ARG A 552 -36.78 15.40 31.57
C ARG A 552 -36.30 13.99 31.88
N SER A 553 -37.22 13.11 32.26
CA SER A 553 -36.96 11.68 32.35
C SER A 553 -38.16 10.85 31.91
N ILE A 554 -37.93 9.60 31.52
CA ILE A 554 -39.01 8.68 31.11
C ILE A 554 -40.01 8.45 32.24
N SER A 555 -39.56 8.43 33.51
CA SER A 555 -40.46 8.25 34.65
C SER A 555 -41.44 9.42 34.78
N GLN A 556 -40.95 10.66 34.61
CA GLN A 556 -41.72 11.89 34.77
C GLN A 556 -42.76 12.09 33.66
N ILE A 557 -42.49 11.61 32.45
CA ILE A 557 -43.42 11.71 31.31
C ILE A 557 -44.18 10.41 31.04
N SER A 558 -44.07 9.42 31.92
CA SER A 558 -44.63 8.07 31.72
C SER A 558 -46.13 8.08 31.44
N GLU A 559 -46.92 8.87 32.19
CA GLU A 559 -48.36 9.00 31.98
C GLU A 559 -48.70 9.51 30.57
N VAL A 560 -47.93 10.47 30.06
CA VAL A 560 -48.10 11.02 28.71
C VAL A 560 -47.69 10.01 27.65
N LEU A 561 -46.59 9.29 27.86
CA LEU A 561 -46.13 8.24 26.94
C LEU A 561 -47.12 7.08 26.86
N LEU A 562 -47.76 6.69 27.96
CA LEU A 562 -48.73 5.60 28.01
C LEU A 562 -49.96 5.86 27.12
N LEU A 563 -50.30 7.13 26.83
CA LEU A 563 -51.38 7.50 25.91
C LEU A 563 -51.12 7.08 24.46
N LEU A 564 -49.87 6.80 24.09
CA LEU A 564 -49.51 6.28 22.76
C LEU A 564 -49.95 4.82 22.55
N GLY A 565 -50.15 4.07 23.64
CA GLY A 565 -50.51 2.64 23.57
C GLY A 565 -49.40 1.75 23.00
N GLY A 566 -49.79 0.60 22.43
CA GLY A 566 -48.85 -0.39 21.90
C GLY A 566 -47.95 -0.98 22.98
N LYS A 567 -46.64 -1.12 22.68
CA LYS A 567 -45.64 -1.68 23.61
C LYS A 567 -44.95 -0.63 24.49
N ILE A 568 -45.40 0.63 24.49
CA ILE A 568 -44.76 1.72 25.26
C ILE A 568 -44.74 1.43 26.77
N SER A 569 -45.73 0.69 27.27
CA SER A 569 -45.82 0.28 28.68
C SER A 569 -44.66 -0.61 29.15
N LYS A 570 -43.97 -1.30 28.23
CA LYS A 570 -42.76 -2.06 28.57
C LYS A 570 -41.59 -1.18 29.00
N TRP A 571 -41.63 0.11 28.68
CA TRP A 571 -40.54 1.05 28.89
C TRP A 571 -40.78 2.02 30.05
N CYS A 572 -41.98 2.01 30.62
CA CYS A 572 -42.41 2.93 31.67
C CYS A 572 -42.68 2.16 32.98
N GLY A 573 -42.55 2.82 34.12
CA GLY A 573 -42.88 2.24 35.44
C GLY A 573 -42.14 0.92 35.71
N ASP A 574 -42.89 -0.12 36.04
CA ASP A 574 -42.36 -1.48 36.28
C ASP A 574 -42.23 -2.33 34.99
N GLY A 575 -42.27 -1.69 33.83
CA GLY A 575 -42.12 -2.34 32.53
C GLY A 575 -40.82 -3.12 32.38
N GLU A 576 -40.84 -4.14 31.50
CA GLU A 576 -39.72 -5.07 31.25
C GLU A 576 -38.37 -4.36 31.01
N PHE A 577 -38.38 -3.20 30.33
CA PHE A 577 -37.20 -2.43 29.92
C PHE A 577 -37.01 -1.13 30.69
N ALA A 578 -37.89 -0.79 31.63
CA ALA A 578 -37.84 0.48 32.36
C ALA A 578 -36.53 0.65 33.16
N TYR A 579 -35.90 -0.45 33.59
CA TYR A 579 -34.62 -0.45 34.31
C TYR A 579 -33.44 0.14 33.52
N LEU A 580 -33.57 0.29 32.20
CA LEU A 580 -32.57 0.87 31.32
C LEU A 580 -32.60 2.41 31.34
N PHE A 581 -33.61 3.01 31.96
CA PHE A 581 -33.73 4.45 32.07
C PHE A 581 -33.48 4.92 33.49
N GLN A 582 -32.94 6.12 33.62
CA GLN A 582 -32.77 6.79 34.90
C GLN A 582 -33.26 8.23 34.86
N ASP A 583 -33.55 8.73 36.06
CA ASP A 583 -33.99 10.10 36.27
C ASP A 583 -32.79 11.00 36.56
N GLY A 584 -32.82 12.23 36.01
CA GLY A 584 -31.78 13.24 36.23
C GLY A 584 -30.82 13.46 35.04
N ASP A 585 -29.80 14.28 35.29
CA ASP A 585 -28.89 14.83 34.28
C ASP A 585 -27.72 13.93 33.87
N GLU A 586 -27.48 12.84 34.58
CA GLU A 586 -26.35 11.97 34.29
C GLU A 586 -26.80 10.86 33.33
N SER A 587 -26.10 10.72 32.21
CA SER A 587 -26.08 9.47 31.44
C SER A 587 -24.84 8.70 31.88
N ASP A 588 -24.97 7.40 32.11
CA ASP A 588 -23.84 6.57 32.58
C ASP A 588 -22.74 6.42 31.50
N ILE A 589 -22.99 6.88 30.26
CA ILE A 589 -21.98 6.87 29.19
C ILE A 589 -21.09 8.11 29.26
N ASP A 590 -19.82 7.88 29.52
CA ASP A 590 -18.75 8.87 29.41
C ASP A 590 -18.31 9.02 27.95
N TRP A 591 -18.97 9.95 27.25
CA TRP A 591 -18.64 10.30 25.86
C TRP A 591 -17.34 11.09 25.70
N GLU A 592 -16.71 11.57 26.78
CA GLU A 592 -15.39 12.22 26.74
C GLU A 592 -14.29 11.18 26.50
N THR A 593 -14.51 9.94 26.92
CA THR A 593 -13.61 8.85 26.57
C THR A 593 -13.64 8.55 25.07
N LYS A 594 -12.46 8.32 24.50
CA LYS A 594 -12.33 7.99 23.08
C LYS A 594 -12.65 6.55 22.75
N ILE A 595 -12.65 5.64 23.71
CA ILE A 595 -12.85 4.21 23.47
C ILE A 595 -13.97 3.71 24.36
N ILE A 596 -15.06 3.29 23.74
CA ILE A 596 -16.24 2.79 24.41
C ILE A 596 -16.60 1.44 23.81
N SER A 597 -16.89 0.46 24.66
CA SER A 597 -17.43 -0.82 24.25
C SER A 597 -18.74 -1.08 24.99
N LEU A 598 -19.75 -1.56 24.27
CA LEU A 598 -21.04 -1.93 24.82
C LEU A 598 -21.27 -3.42 24.59
N ASN A 599 -21.45 -4.18 25.66
CA ASN A 599 -21.83 -5.59 25.57
C ASN A 599 -23.31 -5.71 25.16
N THR A 600 -23.56 -6.22 23.95
CA THR A 600 -24.91 -6.39 23.41
C THR A 600 -25.41 -7.82 23.45
N ALA A 601 -24.62 -8.78 23.96
CA ALA A 601 -24.93 -10.22 23.93
C ALA A 601 -26.32 -10.58 24.52
N ASN A 602 -26.72 -9.88 25.58
CA ASN A 602 -28.00 -10.10 26.24
C ASN A 602 -29.18 -9.47 25.47
N LEU A 603 -28.92 -8.48 24.60
CA LEU A 603 -29.93 -7.78 23.82
C LEU A 603 -30.40 -8.56 22.60
N THR A 604 -29.58 -9.48 22.07
CA THR A 604 -29.93 -10.30 20.88
C THR A 604 -31.25 -11.06 21.02
N LYS A 605 -31.64 -11.42 22.25
CA LYS A 605 -32.91 -12.12 22.52
C LYS A 605 -34.12 -11.18 22.62
N GLN A 606 -33.90 -9.87 22.75
CA GLN A 606 -34.91 -8.84 22.96
C GLN A 606 -34.79 -7.80 21.83
N LYS A 607 -35.30 -8.15 20.64
CA LYS A 607 -35.15 -7.32 19.42
C LYS A 607 -35.71 -5.91 19.59
N GLU A 608 -36.83 -5.76 20.30
CA GLU A 608 -37.40 -4.44 20.60
C GLU A 608 -36.46 -3.60 21.47
N CYS A 609 -35.86 -4.23 22.49
CA CYS A 609 -34.89 -3.59 23.37
C CYS A 609 -33.67 -3.09 22.57
N MET A 610 -33.12 -3.99 21.77
CA MET A 610 -31.95 -3.70 20.94
C MET A 610 -32.20 -2.57 19.94
N SER A 611 -33.38 -2.54 19.30
CA SER A 611 -33.75 -1.51 18.32
C SER A 611 -33.69 -0.11 18.92
N VAL A 612 -34.27 0.09 20.11
CA VAL A 612 -34.33 1.40 20.79
C VAL A 612 -32.96 1.79 21.33
N ILE A 613 -32.32 0.90 22.09
CA ILE A 613 -31.07 1.23 22.78
C ILE A 613 -29.93 1.47 21.78
N LEU A 614 -29.78 0.62 20.76
CA LEU A 614 -28.72 0.81 19.78
C LEU A 614 -29.01 1.98 18.84
N TYR A 615 -30.29 2.29 18.53
CA TYR A 615 -30.62 3.50 17.78
C TYR A 615 -30.17 4.76 18.53
N TYR A 616 -30.53 4.89 19.81
CA TYR A 616 -30.10 6.01 20.66
C TYR A 616 -28.57 6.08 20.78
N PHE A 617 -27.92 4.94 21.00
CA PHE A 617 -26.47 4.86 21.16
C PHE A 617 -25.73 5.27 19.89
N LEU A 618 -26.17 4.79 18.72
CA LEU A 618 -25.58 5.17 17.43
C LEU A 618 -25.81 6.63 17.09
N TYR A 619 -26.99 7.18 17.41
CA TYR A 619 -27.25 8.62 17.25
C TYR A 619 -26.32 9.46 18.13
N SER A 620 -26.15 9.06 19.39
CA SER A 620 -25.26 9.75 20.33
C SER A 620 -23.81 9.68 19.88
N PHE A 621 -23.36 8.54 19.35
CA PHE A 621 -22.04 8.40 18.73
C PHE A 621 -21.88 9.30 17.50
N GLU A 622 -22.87 9.32 16.59
CA GLU A 622 -22.87 10.17 15.39
C GLU A 622 -22.72 11.66 15.77
N ALA A 623 -23.40 12.12 16.81
CA ALA A 623 -23.31 13.49 17.32
C ALA A 623 -21.92 13.85 17.88
N LYS A 624 -21.08 12.87 18.22
CA LYS A 624 -19.70 13.06 18.71
C LYS A 624 -18.64 12.94 17.61
N CYS A 625 -19.04 12.74 16.37
CA CYS A 625 -18.14 12.66 15.21
C CYS A 625 -18.01 14.04 14.56
N ASP A 626 -16.81 14.62 14.60
CA ASP A 626 -16.49 15.97 14.10
C ASP A 626 -15.67 15.96 12.79
N GLY A 627 -15.46 14.79 12.19
CA GLY A 627 -14.60 14.58 11.02
C GLY A 627 -13.17 14.12 11.36
N SER A 628 -12.78 14.14 12.65
CA SER A 628 -11.58 13.43 13.10
C SER A 628 -11.75 11.90 12.91
N PRO A 629 -10.65 11.13 12.82
CA PRO A 629 -10.73 9.68 12.65
C PRO A 629 -11.65 9.01 13.67
N ALA A 630 -12.60 8.21 13.19
CA ALA A 630 -13.47 7.43 14.06
C ALA A 630 -13.67 6.01 13.53
N ILE A 631 -13.90 5.05 14.43
CA ILE A 631 -14.17 3.65 14.11
C ILE A 631 -15.38 3.18 14.90
N LEU A 632 -16.34 2.59 14.19
CA LEU A 632 -17.48 1.89 14.78
C LEU A 632 -17.42 0.42 14.41
N VAL A 633 -17.30 -0.46 15.39
CA VAL A 633 -17.34 -1.91 15.23
C VAL A 633 -18.73 -2.42 15.57
N LEU A 634 -19.32 -3.16 14.65
CA LEU A 634 -20.60 -3.83 14.79
C LEU A 634 -20.34 -5.33 14.75
N ASP A 635 -20.25 -5.96 15.92
CA ASP A 635 -20.17 -7.42 16.03
C ASP A 635 -21.57 -8.06 15.80
N GLU A 636 -21.63 -9.18 15.10
CA GLU A 636 -22.87 -9.74 14.53
C GLU A 636 -23.74 -8.72 13.74
N ALA A 637 -23.11 -8.02 12.79
CA ALA A 637 -23.73 -6.94 12.03
C ALA A 637 -25.00 -7.32 11.22
N TRP A 638 -25.35 -8.60 11.07
CA TRP A 638 -26.66 -8.99 10.50
C TRP A 638 -27.84 -8.53 11.36
N GLU A 639 -27.61 -8.27 12.65
CA GLU A 639 -28.57 -7.72 13.60
C GLU A 639 -28.96 -6.26 13.32
N ILE A 640 -28.22 -5.56 12.45
CA ILE A 640 -28.45 -4.14 12.10
C ILE A 640 -29.84 -3.90 11.50
N SER A 641 -30.45 -4.94 10.91
CA SER A 641 -31.82 -4.90 10.38
C SER A 641 -32.89 -4.64 11.45
N ASN A 642 -32.57 -4.91 12.73
CA ASN A 642 -33.46 -4.55 13.84
C ASN A 642 -33.31 -3.06 14.25
N ILE A 643 -32.21 -2.40 13.87
CA ILE A 643 -31.94 -0.98 14.17
C ILE A 643 -32.49 -0.09 13.05
N PHE A 644 -32.26 -0.50 11.79
CA PHE A 644 -32.73 0.16 10.59
C PHE A 644 -33.75 -0.72 9.87
N PRO A 645 -35.06 -0.48 10.06
CA PRO A 645 -36.12 -1.28 9.46
C PRO A 645 -36.14 -1.24 7.92
N THR A 646 -35.63 -0.17 7.31
CA THR A 646 -35.64 0.05 5.86
C THR A 646 -34.23 0.17 5.29
N GLU A 647 -34.05 -0.25 4.03
CA GLU A 647 -32.78 -0.10 3.31
C GLU A 647 -32.39 1.36 3.11
N GLY A 648 -33.35 2.24 2.80
CA GLY A 648 -33.08 3.67 2.63
C GLY A 648 -32.56 4.35 3.90
N GLU A 649 -33.02 3.92 5.08
CA GLU A 649 -32.53 4.46 6.35
C GLU A 649 -31.08 4.04 6.60
N PHE A 650 -30.76 2.76 6.40
CA PHE A 650 -29.41 2.24 6.51
C PHE A 650 -28.46 2.90 5.49
N ASP A 651 -28.90 3.05 4.25
CA ASP A 651 -28.14 3.70 3.18
C ASP A 651 -27.78 5.15 3.52
N ASN A 652 -28.76 5.90 4.01
CA ASN A 652 -28.56 7.28 4.43
C ASN A 652 -27.60 7.35 5.62
N TRP A 653 -27.70 6.41 6.57
CA TRP A 653 -26.80 6.34 7.72
C TRP A 653 -25.36 6.03 7.29
N MET A 654 -25.12 5.01 6.46
CA MET A 654 -23.78 4.68 5.94
C MET A 654 -23.14 5.86 5.19
N GLN A 655 -23.91 6.57 4.36
CA GLN A 655 -23.41 7.78 3.68
C GLN A 655 -23.00 8.88 4.64
N ARG A 656 -23.74 9.09 5.74
CA ARG A 656 -23.36 10.05 6.79
C ARG A 656 -22.08 9.60 7.49
N MET A 657 -21.97 8.32 7.85
CA MET A 657 -20.73 7.76 8.43
C MET A 657 -19.52 7.99 7.52
N THR A 658 -19.67 7.74 6.21
CA THR A 658 -18.63 8.06 5.23
C THR A 658 -18.29 9.55 5.25
N LYS A 659 -19.26 10.47 5.25
CA LYS A 659 -19.00 11.92 5.29
C LYS A 659 -18.26 12.34 6.55
N LEU A 660 -18.63 11.77 7.70
CA LEU A 660 -18.06 12.04 9.02
C LEU A 660 -16.68 11.39 9.27
N ASN A 661 -16.07 10.75 8.24
CA ASN A 661 -14.76 10.08 8.36
C ASN A 661 -14.77 8.91 9.36
N VAL A 662 -15.92 8.23 9.47
CA VAL A 662 -16.10 7.05 10.31
C VAL A 662 -15.82 5.78 9.48
N VAL A 663 -14.90 4.95 9.97
CA VAL A 663 -14.71 3.58 9.51
C VAL A 663 -15.72 2.69 10.23
N VAL A 664 -16.66 2.11 9.48
CA VAL A 664 -17.61 1.12 10.03
C VAL A 664 -17.07 -0.27 9.73
N ILE A 665 -16.77 -1.03 10.78
CA ILE A 665 -16.33 -2.44 10.70
C ILE A 665 -17.54 -3.31 11.00
N LEU A 666 -18.09 -3.91 9.96
CA LEU A 666 -19.20 -4.87 10.03
C LEU A 666 -18.62 -6.27 10.20
N SER A 667 -19.02 -7.03 11.21
CA SER A 667 -18.44 -8.33 11.43
C SER A 667 -19.45 -9.38 11.85
N THR A 668 -19.24 -10.64 11.47
CA THR A 668 -20.10 -11.75 11.89
C THR A 668 -19.38 -13.10 11.89
N GLU A 669 -19.72 -13.93 12.88
CA GLU A 669 -19.39 -15.35 12.95
C GLU A 669 -20.52 -16.27 12.48
N ASN A 670 -21.78 -15.80 12.49
CA ASN A 670 -22.93 -16.55 12.01
C ASN A 670 -23.27 -16.24 10.54
N LEU A 671 -22.51 -16.88 9.65
CA LEU A 671 -22.64 -16.71 8.21
C LEU A 671 -24.02 -17.12 7.67
N ASN A 672 -24.65 -18.13 8.27
CA ASN A 672 -25.97 -18.60 7.85
C ASN A 672 -27.05 -17.52 8.07
N LEU A 673 -27.05 -16.88 9.25
CA LEU A 673 -27.96 -15.78 9.54
C LEU A 673 -27.63 -14.55 8.69
N ALA A 674 -26.35 -14.26 8.48
CA ALA A 674 -25.93 -13.18 7.60
C ALA A 674 -26.47 -13.36 6.17
N PHE A 675 -26.41 -14.56 5.61
CA PHE A 675 -26.96 -14.88 4.28
C PHE A 675 -28.48 -14.88 4.23
N ALA A 676 -29.16 -15.25 5.32
CA ALA A 676 -30.61 -15.20 5.43
C ALA A 676 -31.14 -13.76 5.59
N SER A 677 -30.30 -12.83 6.00
CA SER A 677 -30.65 -11.42 6.24
C SER A 677 -30.38 -10.52 5.02
N LYS A 678 -30.86 -9.26 5.08
CA LYS A 678 -30.54 -8.21 4.10
C LYS A 678 -29.08 -7.72 4.18
N PHE A 679 -28.30 -8.17 5.16
CA PHE A 679 -26.92 -7.76 5.39
C PHE A 679 -26.04 -7.84 4.15
N THR A 680 -26.16 -8.91 3.36
CA THR A 680 -25.34 -9.10 2.16
C THR A 680 -25.58 -8.04 1.09
N GLN A 681 -26.80 -7.52 0.96
CA GLN A 681 -27.15 -6.46 0.01
C GLN A 681 -26.45 -5.15 0.36
N TYR A 682 -26.25 -4.88 1.65
CA TYR A 682 -25.57 -3.69 2.15
C TYR A 682 -24.07 -3.67 1.86
N LEU A 683 -23.42 -4.84 1.85
CA LEU A 683 -21.98 -4.96 1.65
C LEU A 683 -21.55 -4.45 0.28
N ASP A 684 -22.28 -4.80 -0.78
CA ASP A 684 -21.88 -4.45 -2.14
C ASP A 684 -21.97 -2.95 -2.43
N LYS A 685 -22.88 -2.25 -1.76
CA LYS A 685 -23.10 -0.81 -1.97
C LYS A 685 -22.11 0.08 -1.21
N HIS A 686 -21.78 -0.29 0.04
CA HIS A 686 -21.04 0.61 0.94
C HIS A 686 -19.68 0.07 1.39
N VAL A 687 -19.37 -1.21 1.20
CA VAL A 687 -18.13 -1.82 1.72
C VAL A 687 -17.16 -2.10 0.58
N ASP A 688 -16.00 -1.43 0.63
CA ASP A 688 -14.92 -1.64 -0.35
C ASP A 688 -13.88 -2.68 0.12
N THR A 689 -13.70 -2.82 1.44
CA THR A 689 -12.71 -3.74 2.03
C THR A 689 -13.41 -4.96 2.62
N ARG A 690 -13.09 -6.16 2.11
CA ARG A 690 -13.63 -7.43 2.61
C ARG A 690 -12.50 -8.28 3.17
N ILE A 691 -12.56 -8.62 4.44
CA ILE A 691 -11.63 -9.53 5.10
C ILE A 691 -12.36 -10.83 5.38
N LEU A 692 -11.83 -11.92 4.84
CA LEU A 692 -12.39 -13.26 4.92
C LEU A 692 -11.43 -14.15 5.68
N MET A 693 -11.89 -14.72 6.78
CA MET A 693 -11.16 -15.77 7.45
C MET A 693 -11.27 -17.07 6.64
N PRO A 694 -10.28 -17.97 6.71
CA PRO A 694 -10.32 -19.25 6.01
C PRO A 694 -11.56 -20.06 6.44
N ASN A 695 -12.23 -20.67 5.47
CA ASN A 695 -13.47 -21.41 5.71
C ASN A 695 -13.63 -22.56 4.70
N ILE A 696 -13.44 -23.79 5.18
CA ILE A 696 -13.57 -25.02 4.38
C ILE A 696 -15.01 -25.28 3.91
N ASN A 697 -16.00 -24.64 4.52
CA ASN A 697 -17.42 -24.77 4.19
C ASN A 697 -17.89 -23.66 3.23
N ALA A 698 -16.97 -22.87 2.66
CA ALA A 698 -17.32 -21.82 1.71
C ALA A 698 -17.98 -22.42 0.45
N ASN A 699 -19.10 -21.84 0.04
CA ASN A 699 -19.95 -22.38 -1.03
C ASN A 699 -20.37 -21.29 -2.04
N ARG A 700 -21.31 -21.61 -2.93
CA ARG A 700 -21.80 -20.67 -3.95
C ARG A 700 -22.50 -19.43 -3.36
N LEU A 701 -23.10 -19.52 -2.17
CA LEU A 701 -23.68 -18.35 -1.48
C LEU A 701 -22.57 -17.41 -1.03
N TYR A 702 -21.45 -17.96 -0.54
CA TYR A 702 -20.22 -17.21 -0.23
C TYR A 702 -19.73 -16.41 -1.43
N MET A 703 -19.65 -17.05 -2.61
CA MET A 703 -19.22 -16.36 -3.83
C MET A 703 -20.12 -15.19 -4.18
N LYS A 704 -21.45 -15.41 -4.15
CA LYS A 704 -22.42 -14.38 -4.53
C LYS A 704 -22.40 -13.21 -3.55
N ALA A 705 -22.42 -13.50 -2.25
CA ALA A 705 -22.51 -12.47 -1.20
C ALA A 705 -21.25 -11.59 -1.12
N PHE A 706 -20.09 -12.10 -1.54
CA PHE A 706 -18.81 -11.38 -1.41
C PHE A 706 -18.17 -11.07 -2.76
N SER A 707 -18.93 -11.22 -3.85
CA SER A 707 -18.49 -10.96 -5.22
C SER A 707 -17.17 -11.68 -5.56
N LEU A 708 -17.06 -12.96 -5.21
CA LEU A 708 -15.83 -13.76 -5.42
C LEU A 708 -15.87 -14.50 -6.76
N SER A 709 -14.71 -14.61 -7.40
CA SER A 709 -14.49 -15.50 -8.54
C SER A 709 -14.39 -16.97 -8.10
N LYS A 710 -14.44 -17.90 -9.05
CA LYS A 710 -14.28 -19.34 -8.75
C LYS A 710 -12.88 -19.64 -8.22
N GLU A 711 -11.87 -18.97 -8.79
CA GLU A 711 -10.48 -19.06 -8.40
C GLU A 711 -10.28 -18.53 -6.98
N GLU A 712 -10.87 -17.37 -6.67
CA GLU A 712 -10.85 -16.78 -5.33
C GLU A 712 -11.51 -17.69 -4.28
N LEU A 713 -12.64 -18.33 -4.62
CA LEU A 713 -13.26 -19.31 -3.72
C LEU A 713 -12.33 -20.50 -3.46
N ASN A 714 -11.66 -21.01 -4.50
CA ASN A 714 -10.71 -22.12 -4.35
C ASN A 714 -9.55 -21.74 -3.42
N VAL A 715 -9.05 -20.51 -3.50
CA VAL A 715 -8.01 -20.02 -2.57
C VAL A 715 -8.51 -20.05 -1.12
N ILE A 716 -9.76 -19.62 -0.86
CA ILE A 716 -10.35 -19.68 0.49
C ILE A 716 -10.43 -21.12 1.01
N LEU A 717 -10.91 -22.04 0.17
CA LEU A 717 -11.06 -23.45 0.52
C LEU A 717 -9.72 -24.15 0.81
N GLN A 718 -8.67 -23.77 0.08
CA GLN A 718 -7.32 -24.33 0.24
C GLN A 718 -6.50 -23.66 1.34
N THR A 719 -6.98 -22.55 1.91
CA THR A 719 -6.24 -21.82 2.96
C THR A 719 -6.43 -22.49 4.32
N PRO A 720 -5.34 -22.86 5.04
CA PRO A 720 -5.45 -23.46 6.37
C PRO A 720 -6.06 -22.50 7.40
N THR A 721 -6.90 -23.02 8.30
CA THR A 721 -7.59 -22.24 9.34
C THR A 721 -6.73 -21.92 10.58
N GLN A 722 -5.66 -22.67 10.83
CA GLN A 722 -4.89 -22.60 12.10
C GLN A 722 -3.61 -21.75 12.04
N GLU A 723 -3.38 -21.03 10.94
CA GLU A 723 -2.10 -20.36 10.68
C GLU A 723 -2.11 -18.83 10.89
N GLY A 724 -3.16 -18.27 11.49
CA GLY A 724 -3.31 -16.80 11.59
C GLY A 724 -3.56 -16.14 10.23
N LEU A 725 -3.86 -16.95 9.22
CA LEU A 725 -4.11 -16.51 7.86
C LEU A 725 -5.49 -15.91 7.73
N PHE A 726 -5.57 -14.88 6.90
CA PHE A 726 -6.81 -14.29 6.46
C PHE A 726 -6.65 -13.81 5.02
N LEU A 727 -7.76 -13.65 4.32
CA LEU A 727 -7.77 -13.14 2.97
C LEU A 727 -8.35 -11.74 2.96
N ILE A 728 -7.68 -10.81 2.30
CA ILE A 728 -8.21 -9.47 2.07
C ILE A 728 -8.57 -9.32 0.60
N LYS A 729 -9.80 -8.93 0.34
CA LYS A 729 -10.27 -8.45 -0.95
C LYS A 729 -10.51 -6.96 -0.85
N GLN A 730 -9.64 -6.21 -1.49
CA GLN A 730 -9.78 -4.77 -1.67
C GLN A 730 -9.58 -4.49 -3.16
N TYR A 731 -10.50 -3.77 -3.79
CA TYR A 731 -10.52 -3.56 -5.26
C TYR A 731 -10.72 -4.87 -6.05
N LYS A 732 -9.79 -5.20 -6.95
CA LYS A 732 -9.82 -6.39 -7.83
C LYS A 732 -8.94 -7.56 -7.34
N GLY A 733 -8.22 -7.39 -6.22
CA GLY A 733 -7.25 -8.38 -5.75
C GLY A 733 -7.69 -9.04 -4.45
N LEU A 734 -7.67 -10.37 -4.42
CA LEU A 734 -7.70 -11.17 -3.20
C LEU A 734 -6.26 -11.54 -2.82
N VAL A 735 -5.82 -11.16 -1.63
CA VAL A 735 -4.49 -11.50 -1.11
C VAL A 735 -4.64 -12.31 0.16
N THR A 736 -3.91 -13.41 0.26
CA THR A 736 -3.78 -14.17 1.51
C THR A 736 -2.64 -13.57 2.34
N LEU A 737 -2.99 -13.06 3.52
CA LEU A 737 -2.10 -12.43 4.48
C LEU A 737 -2.03 -13.25 5.77
N ASN A 738 -1.03 -12.95 6.59
CA ASN A 738 -0.81 -13.60 7.88
C ASN A 738 -0.72 -12.57 9.02
N LEU A 739 -1.54 -12.77 10.06
CA LEU A 739 -1.40 -12.18 11.38
C LEU A 739 -0.88 -13.26 12.34
N ASP A 740 0.44 -13.47 12.30
CA ASP A 740 1.08 -14.48 13.15
C ASP A 740 1.34 -13.91 14.55
N LEU A 741 0.38 -14.12 15.44
CA LEU A 741 0.47 -13.77 16.86
C LEU A 741 1.00 -14.93 17.72
N LYS A 742 1.48 -16.02 17.11
CA LYS A 742 2.06 -17.13 17.88
C LYS A 742 3.26 -16.62 18.67
N ASN A 743 3.33 -17.06 19.93
CA ASN A 743 4.35 -16.66 20.90
C ASN A 743 4.27 -15.19 21.40
N MET A 744 3.20 -14.45 21.05
CA MET A 744 2.92 -13.14 21.62
C MET A 744 1.93 -13.27 22.77
N LYS A 745 2.33 -12.93 24.00
CA LYS A 745 1.44 -12.92 25.19
C LYS A 745 0.24 -11.97 24.99
N GLU A 746 0.41 -10.96 24.14
CA GLU A 746 -0.58 -9.98 23.76
C GLU A 746 -1.84 -10.62 23.14
N ILE A 747 -1.76 -11.85 22.62
CA ILE A 747 -2.92 -12.58 22.08
C ILE A 747 -4.05 -12.73 23.10
N HIS A 748 -3.73 -12.87 24.40
CA HIS A 748 -4.71 -13.01 25.48
C HIS A 748 -5.50 -11.72 25.75
N VAL A 749 -4.98 -10.56 25.31
CA VAL A 749 -5.68 -9.27 25.39
C VAL A 749 -6.59 -9.08 24.18
N LEU A 750 -6.16 -9.53 23.00
CA LEU A 750 -6.84 -9.30 21.72
C LEU A 750 -8.14 -10.09 21.56
N SER A 751 -8.30 -11.22 22.25
CA SER A 751 -9.57 -11.95 22.30
C SER A 751 -9.71 -12.67 23.63
N ALA A 752 -10.72 -12.28 24.39
CA ALA A 752 -11.01 -12.85 25.69
C ALA A 752 -11.73 -14.21 25.59
N ASN A 753 -11.56 -15.03 26.62
CA ASN A 753 -12.29 -16.24 26.90
C ASN A 753 -12.68 -16.26 28.40
N LYS A 754 -13.44 -17.26 28.84
CA LYS A 754 -13.95 -17.30 30.24
C LYS A 754 -12.82 -17.24 31.29
N GLU A 755 -11.71 -17.95 31.06
CA GLU A 755 -10.58 -18.00 32.00
C GLU A 755 -9.81 -16.68 32.03
N THR A 756 -9.48 -16.12 30.87
CA THR A 756 -8.77 -14.83 30.77
C THR A 756 -9.60 -13.68 31.35
N ILE A 757 -10.92 -13.68 31.20
CA ILE A 757 -11.79 -12.68 31.86
C ILE A 757 -11.68 -12.79 33.38
N LYS A 758 -11.71 -14.01 33.92
CA LYS A 758 -11.50 -14.25 35.35
C LYS A 758 -10.13 -13.72 35.81
N TYR A 759 -9.06 -14.04 35.09
CA TYR A 759 -7.71 -13.58 35.41
C TYR A 759 -7.57 -12.07 35.35
N MET A 760 -8.23 -11.40 34.40
CA MET A 760 -8.26 -9.94 34.32
C MET A 760 -8.89 -9.34 35.59
N TYR A 761 -10.06 -9.82 36.01
CA TYR A 761 -10.72 -9.32 37.22
C TYR A 761 -9.92 -9.59 38.50
N GLU A 762 -9.28 -10.76 38.61
CA GLU A 762 -8.38 -11.05 39.73
C GLU A 762 -7.18 -10.09 39.75
N ALA A 763 -6.51 -9.87 38.61
CA ALA A 763 -5.38 -8.95 38.51
C ALA A 763 -5.78 -7.50 38.84
N MET A 764 -6.95 -7.05 38.37
CA MET A 764 -7.48 -5.73 38.69
C MET A 764 -7.84 -5.59 40.18
N LYS A 765 -8.39 -6.65 40.80
CA LYS A 765 -8.67 -6.68 42.24
C LYS A 765 -7.39 -6.61 43.08
N GLU A 766 -6.32 -7.26 42.63
CA GLU A 766 -5.02 -7.29 43.33
C GLU A 766 -4.23 -5.98 43.20
N LYS A 767 -4.27 -5.31 42.04
CA LYS A 767 -3.37 -4.17 41.74
C LYS A 767 -4.08 -2.85 41.39
N GLY A 768 -5.41 -2.84 41.35
CA GLY A 768 -6.24 -1.72 40.91
C GLY A 768 -6.43 -1.65 39.39
N GLU A 769 -7.19 -0.66 38.92
CA GLU A 769 -7.66 -0.58 37.52
C GLU A 769 -6.64 0.02 36.54
N LYS A 770 -5.55 0.61 37.03
CA LYS A 770 -4.53 1.23 36.17
C LYS A 770 -3.83 0.16 35.32
N VAL A 771 -3.90 0.28 33.99
CA VAL A 771 -3.37 -0.71 33.02
C VAL A 771 -1.92 -1.11 33.31
N SER A 772 -1.07 -0.13 33.62
CA SER A 772 0.35 -0.36 33.93
C SER A 772 0.59 -1.26 35.15
N LYS A 773 -0.44 -1.50 35.98
CA LYS A 773 -0.36 -2.32 37.20
C LYS A 773 -0.97 -3.70 37.03
N TRP A 774 -2.18 -3.80 36.48
CA TRP A 774 -2.88 -5.11 36.39
C TRP A 774 -2.44 -5.93 35.18
N LEU A 775 -2.09 -5.30 34.06
CA LEU A 775 -1.77 -6.02 32.82
C LEU A 775 -0.56 -6.96 32.95
N PRO A 776 0.55 -6.60 33.65
CA PRO A 776 1.64 -7.54 33.92
C PRO A 776 1.20 -8.77 34.72
N VAL A 777 0.39 -8.58 35.77
CA VAL A 777 -0.12 -9.69 36.61
C VAL A 777 -1.08 -10.58 35.84
N PHE A 778 -1.91 -9.99 34.98
CA PHE A 778 -2.76 -10.75 34.06
C PHE A 778 -1.93 -11.69 33.17
N TYR A 779 -0.81 -11.22 32.61
CA TYR A 779 0.07 -12.08 31.80
C TYR A 779 0.74 -13.20 32.61
N GLU A 780 1.07 -12.97 33.88
CA GLU A 780 1.59 -14.03 34.75
C GLU A 780 0.55 -15.11 34.99
N LYS A 781 -0.70 -14.72 35.27
CA LYS A 781 -1.82 -15.66 35.45
C LYS A 781 -2.16 -16.44 34.18
N CYS A 782 -1.99 -15.86 32.99
CA CYS A 782 -2.19 -16.57 31.73
C CYS A 782 -1.10 -17.61 31.41
N LYS A 783 0.05 -17.57 32.08
CA LYS A 783 1.15 -18.53 31.90
C LYS A 783 1.09 -19.71 32.87
N ALA A 784 0.43 -19.52 34.01
CA ALA A 784 0.17 -20.53 35.03
C ALA A 784 -0.96 -21.46 34.57
#